data_AF-A0A945ZPJ8-F1
#
_entry.id   AF-A0A945ZPJ8-F1
#
_cell.length_a   1.000
_cell.length_b   1.000
_cell.length_c   1.000
_cell.angle_alpha   90.00
_cell.angle_beta   90.00
_cell.angle_gamma   90.00
#
_symmetry.space_group_name_H-M   'P 1'
#
loop_
_entity.id
_entity.type
_entity.pdbx_description
1 polymer ?
#
loop_
_entity_poly.entity_id
_entity_poly.type
_entity_poly.pdbx_seq_one_letter_code
_entity_poly.pdbx_strand_id
1 'polypeptide(L)'
;NNGGSMLGQNISTCNSVIGSLNYDIGHVFSTGGGGVAYLQSPCGSSKAGGVTGQGSPVGDPFDIDYVCHEMGHQFGGNHTQNNSCNRSSGAAYEPGSASTIMGYAGICSPNLQSNSDDHFHNHSCNEMIAFTVNGNGNSCAAVTTTSNTPPNVEAGTNGLVIPASTPFELTATGSDDDGVITYNWEEYDLGPATASGDNNLTNPSGNQPIFRSWPSTTSPTRVFPRINDLVNGTTTIGEHLPTYSRQLSFKCTVRDNQLNGGGFADDLLTMSVDGSAGPFIVNSPNGGETLNAQDVSTITWDVAGTNAGGVDCASVDVFLSTNGGFTWPYTLATNLANNGSAEVILPNVLSSSARIKIKGTNHVFFDISNGNFSIAENSCPNCGCTDANACNYDPSAATDDGSCILQDPCSCELTGSQSATLAGNETSAPLTQSANSISTLSTISIELEFDNLGNTGNWAADLAMAITSPAGECISFGGYNSSPAGCTSLGNYQVVWPTSWAVSTNGTYTATVDLSTANLSGSGEWSVVLYNGYGAANASSYFVDWTIEDLCLNDTSIAGCTDTEACNFDENATENDDSCTFADEGYDCQGNCIVDTDGDGEPDCDTASCAEDLNGNGTIEVSDVLILLGDFGCTESCVADIDGDGSVVISDVLLLLAAYGEDC
;
A
#
# COMPACT_ATOMS: atom_id res chain seq x y z
N ASN A 1 55.54 -30.45 -19.68
CA ASN A 1 54.40 -29.66 -19.17
C ASN A 1 53.29 -30.59 -18.65
N ASN A 2 53.63 -31.53 -17.75
CA ASN A 2 52.65 -32.38 -17.07
C ASN A 2 52.71 -32.01 -15.58
N GLY A 3 51.62 -31.46 -15.01
CA GLY A 3 51.59 -30.97 -13.63
C GLY A 3 51.99 -32.04 -12.61
N GLY A 4 51.45 -33.26 -12.74
CA GLY A 4 51.76 -34.36 -11.82
C GLY A 4 53.25 -34.73 -11.77
N SER A 5 53.95 -34.72 -12.91
CA SER A 5 55.40 -34.92 -12.94
C SER A 5 56.17 -33.75 -12.33
N MET A 6 55.67 -32.53 -12.50
CA MET A 6 56.30 -31.31 -11.99
C MET A 6 56.26 -31.21 -10.47
N LEU A 7 55.28 -31.79 -9.78
CA LEU A 7 55.22 -31.84 -8.31
C LEU A 7 56.52 -32.40 -7.69
N GLY A 8 56.89 -33.62 -8.07
CA GLY A 8 58.08 -34.29 -7.52
C GLY A 8 59.40 -33.65 -7.98
N GLN A 9 59.42 -33.13 -9.21
CA GLN A 9 60.57 -32.40 -9.74
C GLN A 9 60.80 -31.09 -8.99
N ASN A 10 59.74 -30.35 -8.67
CA ASN A 10 59.84 -29.10 -7.94
C ASN A 10 60.39 -29.33 -6.53
N ILE A 11 59.87 -30.34 -5.82
CA ILE A 11 60.38 -30.73 -4.49
C ILE A 11 61.88 -31.05 -4.54
N SER A 12 62.29 -31.89 -5.50
CA SER A 12 63.70 -32.28 -5.64
C SER A 12 64.60 -31.08 -5.96
N THR A 13 64.11 -30.18 -6.83
CA THR A 13 64.86 -29.01 -7.29
C THR A 13 65.01 -27.96 -6.19
N CYS A 14 63.92 -27.57 -5.53
CA CYS A 14 63.95 -26.63 -4.40
C CYS A 14 64.85 -27.14 -3.27
N ASN A 15 64.73 -28.42 -2.90
CA ASN A 15 65.59 -29.01 -1.86
C ASN A 15 67.07 -29.02 -2.23
N SER A 16 67.41 -29.27 -3.50
CA SER A 16 68.81 -29.31 -3.96
C SER A 16 69.44 -27.92 -4.09
N VAL A 17 68.67 -26.93 -4.56
CA VAL A 17 69.17 -25.59 -4.89
C VAL A 17 69.06 -24.62 -3.72
N ILE A 18 67.89 -24.56 -3.08
CA ILE A 18 67.58 -23.61 -1.99
C ILE A 18 67.93 -24.24 -0.63
N GLY A 19 67.73 -25.54 -0.49
CA GLY A 19 67.87 -26.27 0.77
C GLY A 19 66.56 -26.30 1.54
N SER A 20 66.18 -27.47 2.04
CA SER A 20 64.87 -27.70 2.68
C SER A 20 64.61 -26.87 3.94
N LEU A 21 65.63 -26.28 4.57
CA LEU A 21 65.47 -25.42 5.75
C LEU A 21 65.26 -23.94 5.40
N ASN A 22 65.40 -23.57 4.13
CA ASN A 22 65.46 -22.16 3.70
C ASN A 22 64.19 -21.69 2.99
N TYR A 23 63.10 -22.47 3.02
CA TYR A 23 61.80 -22.10 2.46
C TYR A 23 60.66 -22.84 3.17
N ASP A 24 59.47 -22.23 3.22
CA ASP A 24 58.32 -22.77 3.94
C ASP A 24 57.29 -23.44 3.04
N ILE A 25 57.18 -22.90 1.82
CA ILE A 25 56.36 -23.39 0.72
C ILE A 25 57.12 -23.18 -0.60
N GLY A 26 56.93 -24.09 -1.55
CA GLY A 26 57.43 -23.96 -2.92
C GLY A 26 56.32 -24.27 -3.91
N HIS A 27 56.33 -23.54 -5.01
CA HIS A 27 55.34 -23.62 -6.07
C HIS A 27 56.01 -23.31 -7.40
N VAL A 28 55.70 -24.06 -8.46
CA VAL A 28 56.28 -23.83 -9.79
C VAL A 28 55.22 -23.39 -10.79
N PHE A 29 55.53 -22.32 -11.52
CA PHE A 29 54.70 -21.83 -12.62
C PHE A 29 55.19 -22.38 -13.96
N SER A 30 54.26 -22.68 -14.86
CA SER A 30 54.62 -23.08 -16.22
C SER A 30 53.58 -22.69 -17.26
N THR A 31 53.93 -22.76 -18.55
CA THR A 31 53.04 -22.42 -19.66
C THR A 31 52.14 -23.59 -20.11
N GLY A 32 51.97 -24.61 -19.28
CA GLY A 32 51.06 -25.74 -19.55
C GLY A 32 50.94 -26.65 -18.34
N GLY A 33 50.15 -27.73 -18.43
CA GLY A 33 50.08 -28.72 -17.36
C GLY A 33 49.05 -28.47 -16.25
N GLY A 34 48.21 -27.43 -16.36
CA GLY A 34 47.10 -27.15 -15.44
C GLY A 34 47.56 -26.80 -14.02
N GLY A 35 46.63 -26.86 -13.06
CA GLY A 35 46.90 -26.75 -11.64
C GLY A 35 46.92 -28.13 -10.97
N VAL A 36 47.89 -28.36 -10.08
CA VAL A 36 47.87 -29.48 -9.11
C VAL A 36 48.77 -29.18 -7.91
N ALA A 37 48.30 -29.49 -6.71
CA ALA A 37 49.07 -29.36 -5.48
C ALA A 37 48.85 -30.52 -4.50
N TYR A 38 49.83 -30.75 -3.62
CA TYR A 38 49.62 -31.57 -2.44
C TYR A 38 48.88 -30.79 -1.36
N LEU A 39 47.81 -31.40 -0.84
CA LEU A 39 47.04 -30.89 0.28
C LEU A 39 47.91 -30.77 1.55
N GLN A 40 47.82 -29.66 2.28
CA GLN A 40 48.50 -29.46 3.58
C GLN A 40 50.01 -29.70 3.51
N SER A 41 50.68 -29.08 2.54
CA SER A 41 52.09 -29.32 2.24
C SER A 41 53.12 -28.41 2.93
N PRO A 42 52.88 -27.11 3.22
CA PRO A 42 53.81 -26.23 3.89
C PRO A 42 54.42 -26.82 5.15
N CYS A 43 55.68 -26.48 5.40
CA CYS A 43 56.49 -27.01 6.51
C CYS A 43 56.68 -28.54 6.56
N GLY A 44 56.07 -29.31 5.66
CA GLY A 44 56.25 -30.76 5.53
C GLY A 44 57.40 -31.16 4.60
N SER A 45 57.54 -32.48 4.36
CA SER A 45 58.49 -33.03 3.39
C SER A 45 58.12 -32.73 1.94
N SER A 46 56.84 -32.50 1.67
CA SER A 46 56.29 -32.19 0.35
C SER A 46 56.05 -30.71 0.12
N LYS A 47 56.62 -29.82 0.94
CA LYS A 47 56.31 -28.38 0.95
C LYS A 47 56.58 -27.60 -0.34
N ALA A 48 57.25 -28.20 -1.32
CA ALA A 48 57.41 -27.64 -2.68
C ALA A 48 56.51 -28.31 -3.74
N GLY A 49 55.55 -29.14 -3.35
CA GLY A 49 54.67 -29.84 -4.28
C GLY A 49 53.42 -29.04 -4.63
N GLY A 50 53.59 -27.93 -5.35
CA GLY A 50 52.52 -27.17 -5.97
C GLY A 50 52.94 -26.75 -7.38
N VAL A 51 52.00 -26.81 -8.33
CA VAL A 51 52.20 -26.45 -9.72
C VAL A 51 50.97 -25.72 -10.23
N THR A 52 51.19 -24.59 -10.90
CA THR A 52 50.16 -23.89 -11.66
C THR A 52 50.67 -23.63 -13.07
N GLY A 53 49.82 -23.88 -14.08
CA GLY A 53 50.20 -23.58 -15.45
C GLY A 53 49.05 -23.42 -16.41
N GLN A 54 49.20 -22.43 -17.29
CA GLN A 54 48.24 -22.04 -18.32
C GLN A 54 48.99 -21.62 -19.59
N GLY A 55 48.39 -21.81 -20.77
CA GLY A 55 49.03 -21.45 -22.05
C GLY A 55 49.39 -19.96 -22.17
N SER A 56 48.64 -19.09 -21.50
CA SER A 56 48.89 -17.66 -21.39
C SER A 56 48.69 -17.24 -19.92
N PRO A 57 49.72 -17.39 -19.05
CA PRO A 57 49.61 -17.16 -17.62
C PRO A 57 49.64 -15.66 -17.30
N VAL A 58 48.53 -14.96 -17.55
CA VAL A 58 48.42 -13.51 -17.40
C VAL A 58 47.07 -13.10 -16.83
N GLY A 59 47.09 -12.16 -15.88
CA GLY A 59 45.92 -11.50 -15.32
C GLY A 59 45.13 -12.35 -14.31
N ASP A 60 44.06 -11.76 -13.80
CA ASP A 60 43.26 -12.29 -12.70
C ASP A 60 42.81 -13.75 -12.88
N PRO A 61 42.37 -14.23 -14.07
CA PRO A 61 41.99 -15.63 -14.23
C PRO A 61 43.16 -16.61 -13.96
N PHE A 62 44.40 -16.22 -14.25
CA PHE A 62 45.55 -17.05 -13.90
C PHE A 62 45.86 -16.97 -12.40
N ASP A 63 45.93 -15.75 -11.87
CA ASP A 63 46.38 -15.48 -10.51
C ASP A 63 45.36 -15.99 -9.46
N ILE A 64 44.07 -15.80 -9.69
CA ILE A 64 43.00 -16.19 -8.75
C ILE A 64 42.55 -17.64 -8.99
N ASP A 65 42.07 -17.95 -10.20
CA ASP A 65 41.42 -19.25 -10.45
C ASP A 65 42.39 -20.42 -10.44
N TYR A 66 43.69 -20.18 -10.65
CA TYR A 66 44.71 -21.24 -10.64
C TYR A 66 45.78 -21.05 -9.57
N VAL A 67 46.45 -19.89 -9.47
CA VAL A 67 47.54 -19.75 -8.49
C VAL A 67 47.00 -19.78 -7.06
N CYS A 68 46.03 -18.93 -6.73
CA CYS A 68 45.40 -18.94 -5.41
C CYS A 68 44.67 -20.25 -5.13
N HIS A 69 44.03 -20.88 -6.12
CA HIS A 69 43.39 -22.19 -5.97
C HIS A 69 44.38 -23.28 -5.54
N GLU A 70 45.47 -23.45 -6.28
CA GLU A 70 46.45 -24.50 -5.99
C GLU A 70 47.25 -24.21 -4.71
N MET A 71 47.54 -22.94 -4.42
CA MET A 71 48.11 -22.57 -3.12
C MET A 71 47.11 -22.80 -1.99
N GLY A 72 45.81 -22.63 -2.22
CA GLY A 72 44.74 -22.96 -1.29
C GLY A 72 44.76 -24.45 -0.91
N HIS A 73 44.97 -25.36 -1.87
CA HIS A 73 45.24 -26.76 -1.57
C HIS A 73 46.51 -26.95 -0.73
N GLN A 74 47.62 -26.26 -1.07
CA GLN A 74 48.82 -26.34 -0.24
C GLN A 74 48.53 -25.95 1.21
N PHE A 75 47.71 -24.92 1.45
CA PHE A 75 47.28 -24.52 2.79
C PHE A 75 46.17 -25.38 3.40
N GLY A 76 45.59 -26.31 2.65
CA GLY A 76 44.71 -27.35 3.17
C GLY A 76 43.23 -27.22 2.81
N GLY A 77 42.86 -26.27 1.94
CA GLY A 77 41.48 -26.14 1.45
C GLY A 77 41.09 -27.28 0.52
N ASN A 78 39.90 -27.82 0.71
CA ASN A 78 39.24 -28.72 -0.23
C ASN A 78 38.34 -27.96 -1.21
N HIS A 79 38.00 -28.64 -2.30
CA HIS A 79 37.03 -28.18 -3.29
C HIS A 79 35.65 -27.91 -2.68
N THR A 80 35.06 -26.75 -2.97
CA THR A 80 33.76 -26.31 -2.41
C THR A 80 32.57 -26.57 -3.31
N GLN A 81 32.79 -26.88 -4.59
CA GLN A 81 31.72 -27.11 -5.57
C GLN A 81 30.90 -28.37 -5.28
N ASN A 82 29.58 -28.28 -5.47
CA ASN A 82 28.66 -29.40 -5.28
C ASN A 82 28.21 -30.09 -6.58
N ASN A 83 28.67 -29.65 -7.75
CA ASN A 83 28.55 -30.43 -8.98
C ASN A 83 29.44 -31.70 -8.93
N SER A 84 29.32 -32.61 -9.90
CA SER A 84 30.02 -33.90 -9.89
C SER A 84 31.51 -33.83 -10.30
N CYS A 85 32.02 -32.67 -10.68
CA CYS A 85 33.36 -32.49 -11.21
C CYS A 85 34.38 -32.32 -10.07
N ASN A 86 35.24 -33.33 -9.86
CA ASN A 86 36.26 -33.38 -8.79
C ASN A 86 35.73 -33.04 -7.38
N ARG A 87 34.47 -33.35 -7.12
CA ARG A 87 33.76 -33.01 -5.88
C ARG A 87 34.40 -33.61 -4.63
N SER A 88 34.58 -32.79 -3.60
CA SER A 88 34.87 -33.25 -2.24
C SER A 88 33.58 -33.24 -1.40
N SER A 89 32.97 -34.40 -1.17
CA SER A 89 31.66 -34.48 -0.51
C SER A 89 31.62 -33.90 0.91
N GLY A 90 32.76 -33.85 1.60
CA GLY A 90 32.87 -33.28 2.95
C GLY A 90 33.06 -31.76 2.99
N ALA A 91 33.25 -31.12 1.83
CA ALA A 91 33.53 -29.69 1.69
C ALA A 91 32.63 -29.01 0.64
N ALA A 92 31.70 -29.74 0.02
CA ALA A 92 30.86 -29.27 -1.09
C ALA A 92 29.71 -28.35 -0.63
N TYR A 93 30.06 -27.19 -0.10
CA TYR A 93 29.13 -26.19 0.48
C TYR A 93 28.59 -25.18 -0.54
N GLU A 94 29.15 -25.11 -1.75
CA GLU A 94 28.72 -24.15 -2.75
C GLU A 94 27.96 -24.84 -3.91
N PRO A 95 26.89 -24.21 -4.42
CA PRO A 95 26.10 -24.80 -5.48
C PRO A 95 26.86 -24.86 -6.81
N GLY A 96 26.50 -25.82 -7.67
CA GLY A 96 27.07 -25.95 -9.01
C GLY A 96 28.59 -26.00 -9.04
N SER A 97 29.22 -25.14 -9.84
CA SER A 97 30.66 -24.96 -9.98
C SER A 97 31.33 -24.24 -8.83
N ALA A 98 30.57 -23.80 -7.82
CA ALA A 98 31.00 -22.80 -6.85
C ALA A 98 31.36 -21.45 -7.47
N SER A 99 31.53 -20.46 -6.60
CA SER A 99 31.84 -19.06 -6.86
C SER A 99 33.18 -18.63 -6.26
N THR A 100 33.64 -19.26 -5.17
CA THR A 100 34.88 -18.87 -4.48
C THR A 100 36.14 -19.53 -5.07
N ILE A 101 37.32 -19.14 -4.56
CA ILE A 101 38.62 -19.60 -5.05
C ILE A 101 38.76 -21.13 -5.07
N MET A 102 38.26 -21.85 -4.06
CA MET A 102 38.34 -23.33 -4.04
C MET A 102 37.27 -24.02 -4.90
N GLY A 103 36.50 -23.23 -5.64
CA GLY A 103 35.54 -23.66 -6.64
C GLY A 103 36.15 -23.91 -8.01
N TYR A 104 35.30 -24.35 -8.93
CA TYR A 104 35.59 -24.66 -10.34
C TYR A 104 34.82 -23.72 -11.28
N ALA A 105 34.68 -22.45 -10.89
CA ALA A 105 34.06 -21.42 -11.72
C ALA A 105 34.72 -21.37 -13.11
N GLY A 106 33.90 -21.35 -14.16
CA GLY A 106 34.36 -21.38 -15.55
C GLY A 106 34.82 -22.74 -16.08
N ILE A 107 35.01 -23.73 -15.21
CA ILE A 107 35.62 -25.02 -15.57
C ILE A 107 34.56 -26.11 -15.74
N CYS A 108 33.60 -26.21 -14.81
CA CYS A 108 32.66 -27.34 -14.75
C CYS A 108 31.19 -26.90 -14.68
N SER A 109 30.32 -27.62 -15.38
CA SER A 109 28.87 -27.39 -15.36
C SER A 109 28.18 -28.12 -14.19
N PRO A 110 27.03 -27.64 -13.69
CA PRO A 110 26.44 -26.32 -13.96
C PRO A 110 27.31 -25.19 -13.42
N ASN A 111 27.57 -24.20 -14.28
CA ASN A 111 28.52 -23.14 -14.02
C ASN A 111 27.83 -21.89 -13.47
N LEU A 112 28.28 -21.37 -12.33
CA LEU A 112 27.71 -20.16 -11.72
C LEU A 112 28.23 -18.87 -12.36
N GLN A 113 29.51 -18.86 -12.75
CA GLN A 113 30.20 -17.70 -13.32
C GLN A 113 31.50 -18.11 -14.01
N SER A 114 32.09 -17.21 -14.79
CA SER A 114 33.25 -17.54 -15.64
C SER A 114 34.58 -17.63 -14.91
N ASN A 115 34.76 -16.91 -13.81
CA ASN A 115 35.99 -16.90 -13.00
C ASN A 115 35.57 -16.84 -11.53
N SER A 116 36.43 -17.23 -10.60
CA SER A 116 36.12 -17.17 -9.16
C SER A 116 36.13 -15.73 -8.64
N ASP A 117 35.30 -15.48 -7.62
CA ASP A 117 35.44 -14.29 -6.79
C ASP A 117 36.71 -14.44 -5.95
N ASP A 118 37.41 -13.33 -5.69
CA ASP A 118 38.74 -13.27 -5.06
C ASP A 118 38.72 -13.45 -3.53
N HIS A 119 37.84 -14.34 -3.05
CA HIS A 119 37.78 -14.76 -1.65
C HIS A 119 37.64 -16.26 -1.51
N PHE A 120 38.05 -16.77 -0.35
CA PHE A 120 37.79 -18.15 0.06
C PHE A 120 36.43 -18.26 0.75
N HIS A 121 35.71 -19.36 0.48
CA HIS A 121 34.55 -19.72 1.27
C HIS A 121 34.91 -19.90 2.75
N ASN A 122 34.00 -19.58 3.66
CA ASN A 122 34.20 -19.77 5.11
C ASN A 122 34.77 -21.16 5.46
N HIS A 123 34.27 -22.22 4.83
CA HIS A 123 34.77 -23.58 5.05
C HIS A 123 36.26 -23.72 4.73
N SER A 124 36.70 -23.21 3.58
CA SER A 124 38.10 -23.25 3.16
C SER A 124 38.99 -22.47 4.12
N CYS A 125 38.55 -21.30 4.60
CA CYS A 125 39.26 -20.55 5.64
C CYS A 125 39.45 -21.40 6.90
N ASN A 126 38.40 -22.07 7.37
CA ASN A 126 38.45 -22.92 8.55
C ASN A 126 39.39 -24.12 8.38
N GLU A 127 39.39 -24.77 7.21
CA GLU A 127 40.34 -25.85 6.90
C GLU A 127 41.80 -25.34 6.89
N MET A 128 42.03 -24.20 6.26
CA MET A 128 43.36 -23.58 6.21
C MET A 128 43.84 -23.15 7.59
N ILE A 129 42.97 -22.56 8.43
CA ILE A 129 43.31 -22.19 9.82
C ILE A 129 43.61 -23.44 10.64
N ALA A 130 42.83 -24.51 10.49
CA ALA A 130 43.07 -25.77 11.18
C ALA A 130 44.47 -26.33 10.89
N PHE A 131 44.99 -26.15 9.67
CA PHE A 131 46.33 -26.60 9.29
C PHE A 131 47.44 -25.59 9.65
N THR A 132 47.25 -24.32 9.31
CA THR A 132 48.28 -23.26 9.38
C THR A 132 48.41 -22.63 10.76
N VAL A 133 47.35 -22.62 11.57
CA VAL A 133 47.38 -22.03 12.92
C VAL A 133 47.38 -23.12 13.98
N ASN A 134 46.44 -24.06 13.86
CA ASN A 134 46.21 -25.08 14.89
C ASN A 134 46.96 -26.39 14.61
N GLY A 135 47.55 -26.52 13.42
CA GLY A 135 48.16 -27.74 12.92
C GLY A 135 49.67 -27.62 12.70
N ASN A 136 50.20 -28.48 11.84
CA ASN A 136 51.65 -28.57 11.59
C ASN A 136 52.16 -27.59 10.52
N GLY A 137 51.26 -26.86 9.85
CA GLY A 137 51.58 -25.96 8.75
C GLY A 137 52.35 -24.70 9.13
N ASN A 138 52.59 -24.46 10.43
CA ASN A 138 53.38 -23.33 10.94
C ASN A 138 54.70 -23.73 11.58
N SER A 139 55.08 -25.01 11.58
CA SER A 139 56.28 -25.48 12.28
C SER A 139 57.61 -24.91 11.75
N CYS A 140 57.59 -24.30 10.56
CA CYS A 140 58.72 -23.63 9.93
C CYS A 140 58.53 -22.11 9.76
N ALA A 141 57.34 -21.58 10.05
CA ALA A 141 57.00 -20.20 9.76
C ALA A 141 57.75 -19.20 10.63
N ALA A 142 58.15 -18.07 10.05
CA ALA A 142 58.60 -16.92 10.82
C ALA A 142 57.40 -16.18 11.44
N VAL A 143 57.15 -16.40 12.73
CA VAL A 143 56.02 -15.80 13.45
C VAL A 143 56.33 -14.36 13.84
N THR A 144 55.50 -13.42 13.39
CA THR A 144 55.54 -12.01 13.80
C THR A 144 54.28 -11.68 14.57
N THR A 145 54.43 -11.09 15.76
CA THR A 145 53.28 -10.63 16.56
C THR A 145 52.68 -9.37 15.95
N THR A 146 51.36 -9.37 15.78
CA THR A 146 50.59 -8.18 15.40
C THR A 146 50.00 -7.55 16.67
N SER A 147 49.56 -6.30 16.58
CA SER A 147 48.79 -5.63 17.65
C SER A 147 47.28 -5.78 17.46
N ASN A 148 46.86 -6.67 16.55
CA ASN A 148 45.46 -6.78 16.13
C ASN A 148 44.69 -7.77 17.02
N THR A 149 43.47 -7.40 17.39
CA THR A 149 42.52 -8.25 18.08
C THR A 149 41.50 -8.78 17.07
N PRO A 150 41.25 -10.10 16.99
CA PRO A 150 40.22 -10.62 16.09
C PRO A 150 38.82 -10.06 16.41
N PRO A 151 37.94 -9.90 15.40
CA PRO A 151 36.59 -9.40 15.61
C PRO A 151 35.73 -10.41 16.38
N ASN A 152 34.54 -9.99 16.82
CA ASN A 152 33.48 -10.87 17.30
C ASN A 152 32.26 -10.84 16.36
N VAL A 153 31.49 -11.93 16.32
CA VAL A 153 30.25 -12.03 15.54
C VAL A 153 29.22 -12.91 16.23
N GLU A 154 27.95 -12.51 16.13
CA GLU A 154 26.78 -13.31 16.50
C GLU A 154 25.83 -13.33 15.30
N ALA A 155 25.52 -14.52 14.78
CA ALA A 155 24.72 -14.73 13.57
C ALA A 155 23.20 -14.57 13.79
N GLY A 156 22.75 -14.34 15.02
CA GLY A 156 21.34 -14.12 15.35
C GLY A 156 20.63 -15.37 15.87
N THR A 157 19.30 -15.42 15.70
CA THR A 157 18.46 -16.44 16.34
C THR A 157 18.48 -17.77 15.58
N ASN A 158 18.84 -18.85 16.27
CA ASN A 158 18.77 -20.22 15.76
C ASN A 158 17.35 -20.81 15.86
N GLY A 159 17.05 -21.79 15.00
CA GLY A 159 15.85 -22.62 15.08
C GLY A 159 14.58 -22.01 14.49
N LEU A 160 14.68 -20.89 13.75
CA LEU A 160 13.54 -20.31 13.04
C LEU A 160 13.05 -21.26 11.93
N VAL A 161 11.75 -21.22 11.65
CA VAL A 161 11.10 -22.01 10.59
C VAL A 161 10.46 -21.08 9.57
N ILE A 162 10.95 -21.04 8.34
CA ILE A 162 10.41 -20.17 7.28
C ILE A 162 9.44 -20.91 6.35
N PRO A 163 8.47 -20.21 5.75
CA PRO A 163 7.66 -20.76 4.67
C PRO A 163 8.48 -21.08 3.41
N ALA A 164 8.04 -22.07 2.64
CA ALA A 164 8.63 -22.36 1.34
C ALA A 164 8.37 -21.22 0.33
N SER A 165 9.25 -21.12 -0.68
CA SER A 165 9.14 -20.17 -1.79
C SER A 165 8.99 -18.71 -1.35
N THR A 166 9.59 -18.34 -0.22
CA THR A 166 9.45 -17.01 0.39
C THR A 166 10.82 -16.38 0.66
N PRO A 167 11.07 -15.12 0.26
CA PRO A 167 12.30 -14.38 0.59
C PRO A 167 12.59 -14.30 2.09
N PHE A 168 13.87 -14.22 2.44
CA PHE A 168 14.30 -13.99 3.81
C PHE A 168 15.58 -13.16 3.90
N GLU A 169 15.81 -12.55 5.06
CA GLU A 169 17.00 -11.75 5.34
C GLU A 169 17.66 -12.18 6.66
N LEU A 170 18.98 -12.38 6.63
CA LEU A 170 19.76 -12.73 7.81
C LEU A 170 20.61 -11.54 8.22
N THR A 171 20.61 -11.21 9.50
CA THR A 171 21.34 -10.07 10.05
C THR A 171 22.19 -10.53 11.23
N ALA A 172 23.49 -10.25 11.16
CA ALA A 172 24.42 -10.51 12.25
C ALA A 172 24.65 -9.26 13.10
N THR A 173 25.23 -9.44 14.28
CA THR A 173 25.91 -8.37 15.00
C THR A 173 27.39 -8.69 15.05
N GLY A 174 28.24 -7.68 14.92
CA GLY A 174 29.68 -7.85 14.99
C GLY A 174 30.36 -6.60 15.49
N SER A 175 31.54 -6.76 16.08
CA SER A 175 32.33 -5.65 16.63
C SER A 175 33.81 -5.97 16.52
N ASP A 176 34.61 -4.93 16.38
CA ASP A 176 36.05 -5.01 16.39
C ASP A 176 36.61 -3.75 17.07
N ASP A 177 37.63 -3.91 17.89
CA ASP A 177 38.23 -2.80 18.64
C ASP A 177 39.21 -1.98 17.77
N ASP A 178 39.65 -2.53 16.64
CA ASP A 178 40.83 -2.10 15.90
C ASP A 178 40.51 -1.60 14.47
N GLY A 179 39.28 -1.75 13.95
CA GLY A 179 38.98 -1.38 12.56
C GLY A 179 37.52 -1.42 12.08
N VAL A 180 37.36 -1.23 10.77
CA VAL A 180 36.09 -1.35 10.06
C VAL A 180 35.89 -2.81 9.66
N ILE A 181 34.76 -3.38 10.07
CA ILE A 181 34.43 -4.77 9.78
C ILE A 181 33.62 -4.94 8.48
N THR A 182 33.81 -6.10 7.84
CA THR A 182 33.00 -6.56 6.71
C THR A 182 32.40 -7.93 7.01
N TYR A 183 31.22 -8.18 6.47
CA TYR A 183 30.40 -9.36 6.69
C TYR A 183 30.29 -10.20 5.42
N ASN A 184 30.34 -11.52 5.60
CA ASN A 184 30.10 -12.50 4.54
C ASN A 184 29.13 -13.56 5.04
N TRP A 185 27.92 -13.60 4.49
CA TRP A 185 26.95 -14.63 4.77
C TRP A 185 27.04 -15.72 3.70
N GLU A 186 27.24 -16.97 4.09
CA GLU A 186 27.42 -18.10 3.16
C GLU A 186 26.58 -19.31 3.61
N GLU A 187 25.95 -20.02 2.68
CA GLU A 187 25.27 -21.29 3.00
C GLU A 187 26.30 -22.31 3.46
N TYR A 188 25.94 -23.10 4.46
CA TYR A 188 26.80 -24.06 5.13
C TYR A 188 26.12 -25.43 5.25
N ASP A 189 25.33 -25.78 4.24
CA ASP A 189 24.69 -27.09 4.11
C ASP A 189 25.52 -28.03 3.25
N LEU A 190 25.68 -29.28 3.72
CA LEU A 190 26.13 -30.39 2.88
C LEU A 190 24.91 -31.19 2.41
N GLY A 191 25.02 -31.73 1.19
CA GLY A 191 23.95 -32.55 0.65
C GLY A 191 24.39 -33.49 -0.47
N PRO A 192 23.42 -34.10 -1.17
CA PRO A 192 23.67 -34.82 -2.41
C PRO A 192 24.39 -33.93 -3.43
N ALA A 193 25.19 -34.56 -4.30
CA ALA A 193 25.75 -33.86 -5.45
C ALA A 193 24.61 -33.39 -6.37
N THR A 194 24.81 -32.26 -7.05
CA THR A 194 23.85 -31.75 -8.04
C THR A 194 23.48 -32.83 -9.04
N ALA A 195 22.18 -33.00 -9.27
CA ALA A 195 21.66 -34.04 -10.14
C ALA A 195 22.15 -33.85 -11.59
N SER A 196 22.40 -34.98 -12.27
CA SER A 196 22.75 -34.96 -13.69
C SER A 196 21.59 -34.34 -14.49
N GLY A 197 21.87 -33.25 -15.22
CA GLY A 197 20.89 -32.53 -16.02
C GLY A 197 20.29 -31.27 -15.36
N ASP A 198 20.54 -31.02 -14.07
CA ASP A 198 20.11 -29.78 -13.39
C ASP A 198 21.06 -28.61 -13.71
N ASN A 199 21.07 -28.20 -14.98
CA ASN A 199 22.06 -27.25 -15.50
C ASN A 199 21.84 -25.80 -15.02
N ASN A 200 20.65 -25.48 -14.51
CA ASN A 200 20.25 -24.16 -14.02
C ASN A 200 20.07 -24.14 -12.48
N LEU A 201 20.34 -25.26 -11.81
CA LEU A 201 20.28 -25.41 -10.35
C LEU A 201 18.89 -25.19 -9.74
N THR A 202 17.82 -25.36 -10.50
CA THR A 202 16.44 -25.09 -10.03
C THR A 202 15.76 -26.31 -9.42
N ASN A 203 16.37 -27.49 -9.44
CA ASN A 203 15.75 -28.73 -8.97
C ASN A 203 16.56 -29.41 -7.86
N PRO A 204 16.73 -28.74 -6.70
CA PRO A 204 17.55 -29.30 -5.64
C PRO A 204 16.96 -30.56 -4.99
N SER A 205 17.84 -31.41 -4.47
CA SER A 205 17.47 -32.59 -3.69
C SER A 205 18.12 -32.59 -2.31
N GLY A 206 17.38 -33.05 -1.29
CA GLY A 206 17.84 -33.06 0.10
C GLY A 206 18.29 -31.66 0.56
N ASN A 207 19.45 -31.59 1.21
CA ASN A 207 20.08 -30.33 1.63
C ASN A 207 21.24 -29.93 0.71
N GLN A 208 21.18 -30.23 -0.60
CA GLN A 208 22.20 -29.68 -1.51
C GLN A 208 22.21 -28.15 -1.39
N PRO A 209 23.37 -27.47 -1.40
CA PRO A 209 23.43 -26.02 -1.34
C PRO A 209 22.65 -25.37 -2.49
N ILE A 210 21.95 -24.27 -2.20
CA ILE A 210 21.06 -23.54 -3.12
C ILE A 210 21.36 -22.04 -3.22
N PHE A 211 22.20 -21.51 -2.33
CA PHE A 211 22.68 -20.14 -2.29
C PHE A 211 24.19 -20.11 -2.47
N ARG A 212 24.64 -19.33 -3.45
CA ARG A 212 26.05 -19.09 -3.77
C ARG A 212 26.69 -18.11 -2.79
N SER A 213 28.01 -18.07 -2.80
CA SER A 213 28.76 -17.05 -2.08
C SER A 213 28.82 -15.75 -2.90
N TRP A 214 28.93 -14.63 -2.20
CA TRP A 214 29.19 -13.32 -2.76
C TRP A 214 30.32 -12.66 -1.97
N PRO A 215 31.02 -11.65 -2.53
CA PRO A 215 32.02 -10.89 -1.81
C PRO A 215 31.46 -10.20 -0.56
N SER A 216 32.35 -9.97 0.41
CA SER A 216 31.98 -9.37 1.69
C SER A 216 31.54 -7.91 1.54
N THR A 217 30.63 -7.47 2.41
CA THR A 217 30.08 -6.11 2.39
C THR A 217 30.15 -5.47 3.78
N THR A 218 29.95 -4.16 3.89
CA THR A 218 29.81 -3.50 5.19
C THR A 218 28.43 -3.67 5.81
N SER A 219 27.47 -4.25 5.08
CA SER A 219 26.13 -4.52 5.60
C SER A 219 26.15 -5.79 6.45
N PRO A 220 25.65 -5.77 7.70
CA PRO A 220 25.48 -6.98 8.50
C PRO A 220 24.35 -7.88 7.97
N THR A 221 23.52 -7.36 7.07
CA THR A 221 22.34 -8.03 6.53
C THR A 221 22.60 -8.55 5.11
N ARG A 222 22.30 -9.83 4.87
CA ARG A 222 22.17 -10.42 3.52
C ARG A 222 20.72 -10.81 3.27
N VAL A 223 20.22 -10.46 2.08
CA VAL A 223 18.89 -10.83 1.58
C VAL A 223 19.00 -12.00 0.62
N PHE A 224 18.06 -12.93 0.70
CA PHE A 224 18.03 -14.17 -0.08
C PHE A 224 16.68 -14.33 -0.81
N PRO A 225 16.68 -14.37 -2.16
CA PRO A 225 17.74 -13.94 -3.08
C PRO A 225 18.17 -12.49 -2.87
N ARG A 226 19.24 -12.05 -3.54
CA ARG A 226 19.72 -10.68 -3.41
C ARG A 226 18.62 -9.66 -3.69
N ILE A 227 18.67 -8.52 -3.01
CA ILE A 227 17.66 -7.47 -3.17
C ILE A 227 17.52 -6.98 -4.63
N ASN A 228 18.61 -6.97 -5.40
CA ASN A 228 18.59 -6.64 -6.82
C ASN A 228 17.77 -7.65 -7.64
N ASP A 229 17.82 -8.93 -7.28
CA ASP A 229 17.06 -9.98 -7.95
C ASP A 229 15.56 -9.82 -7.62
N LEU A 230 15.23 -9.59 -6.34
CA LEU A 230 13.85 -9.38 -5.87
C LEU A 230 13.19 -8.15 -6.48
N VAL A 231 13.82 -6.98 -6.41
CA VAL A 231 13.25 -5.71 -6.91
C VAL A 231 12.97 -5.78 -8.42
N ASN A 232 13.83 -6.45 -9.18
CA ASN A 232 13.73 -6.55 -10.63
C ASN A 232 12.92 -7.78 -11.09
N GLY A 233 12.45 -8.63 -10.18
CA GLY A 233 11.75 -9.88 -10.54
C GLY A 233 12.63 -10.83 -11.37
N THR A 234 13.93 -10.83 -11.10
CA THR A 234 14.93 -11.65 -11.83
C THR A 234 15.47 -12.76 -10.94
N THR A 235 16.11 -13.74 -11.55
CA THR A 235 16.79 -14.83 -10.83
C THR A 235 18.25 -14.91 -11.23
N THR A 236 19.11 -14.99 -10.23
CA THR A 236 20.53 -15.29 -10.42
C THR A 236 20.75 -16.78 -10.19
N ILE A 237 21.52 -17.45 -11.06
CA ILE A 237 21.83 -18.87 -10.88
C ILE A 237 22.54 -19.10 -9.54
N GLY A 238 22.08 -20.10 -8.79
CA GLY A 238 22.57 -20.37 -7.43
C GLY A 238 22.03 -19.41 -6.37
N GLU A 239 20.92 -18.70 -6.63
CA GLU A 239 20.15 -17.93 -5.64
C GLU A 239 18.69 -18.39 -5.68
N HIS A 240 18.42 -19.60 -5.21
CA HIS A 240 17.10 -20.21 -5.33
C HIS A 240 16.38 -20.31 -4.00
N LEU A 241 15.13 -19.86 -3.97
CA LEU A 241 14.27 -20.04 -2.81
C LEU A 241 13.99 -21.54 -2.55
N PRO A 242 13.99 -21.99 -1.30
CA PRO A 242 13.69 -23.37 -0.98
C PRO A 242 12.21 -23.68 -1.22
N THR A 243 11.90 -24.73 -1.98
CA THR A 243 10.52 -25.06 -2.41
C THR A 243 9.90 -26.24 -1.65
N TYR A 244 10.62 -26.83 -0.71
CA TYR A 244 10.19 -28.00 0.08
C TYR A 244 10.84 -27.99 1.47
N SER A 245 10.33 -28.84 2.37
CA SER A 245 10.87 -28.93 3.73
C SER A 245 12.33 -29.41 3.75
N ARG A 246 13.21 -28.58 4.31
CA ARG A 246 14.64 -28.86 4.43
C ARG A 246 15.25 -28.07 5.58
N GLN A 247 16.45 -28.48 6.01
CA GLN A 247 17.26 -27.63 6.87
C GLN A 247 18.02 -26.62 6.02
N LEU A 248 18.27 -25.46 6.61
CA LEU A 248 19.19 -24.47 6.09
C LEU A 248 20.18 -24.07 7.19
N SER A 249 21.44 -23.99 6.82
CA SER A 249 22.53 -23.57 7.69
C SER A 249 23.29 -22.45 6.99
N PHE A 250 23.57 -21.36 7.70
CA PHE A 250 24.34 -20.24 7.18
C PHE A 250 25.42 -19.85 8.17
N LYS A 251 26.63 -19.59 7.67
CA LYS A 251 27.69 -18.99 8.46
C LYS A 251 27.82 -17.51 8.12
N CYS A 252 27.87 -16.68 9.15
CA CYS A 252 28.29 -15.30 9.01
C CYS A 252 29.77 -15.20 9.38
N THR A 253 30.58 -14.71 8.45
CA THR A 253 31.99 -14.39 8.69
C THR A 253 32.16 -12.89 8.86
N VAL A 254 32.88 -12.47 9.88
CA VAL A 254 33.34 -11.08 10.06
C VAL A 254 34.85 -10.99 9.90
N ARG A 255 35.31 -10.01 9.13
CA ARG A 255 36.72 -9.66 8.92
C ARG A 255 36.96 -8.23 9.38
N ASP A 256 38.06 -7.99 10.06
CA ASP A 256 38.47 -6.65 10.54
C ASP A 256 39.21 -5.80 9.49
N ASN A 257 39.57 -6.42 8.35
CA ASN A 257 40.27 -5.79 7.23
C ASN A 257 41.63 -5.16 7.60
N GLN A 258 42.28 -5.64 8.67
CA GLN A 258 43.52 -5.06 9.15
C GLN A 258 44.71 -5.44 8.28
N LEU A 259 45.42 -4.41 7.79
CA LEU A 259 46.57 -4.59 6.92
C LEU A 259 47.75 -5.20 7.71
N ASN A 260 48.34 -6.28 7.16
CA ASN A 260 49.46 -7.04 7.75
C ASN A 260 49.11 -7.90 8.98
N GLY A 261 47.84 -8.22 9.21
CA GLY A 261 47.47 -9.04 10.37
C GLY A 261 45.99 -9.25 10.58
N GLY A 262 45.20 -9.33 9.50
CA GLY A 262 43.75 -9.41 9.58
C GLY A 262 43.23 -10.58 10.39
N GLY A 263 42.23 -10.30 11.21
CA GLY A 263 41.48 -11.23 12.02
C GLY A 263 40.19 -11.67 11.36
N PHE A 264 39.69 -12.81 11.82
CA PHE A 264 38.52 -13.50 11.31
C PHE A 264 37.75 -14.07 12.49
N ALA A 265 36.44 -13.94 12.47
CA ALA A 265 35.53 -14.67 13.33
C ALA A 265 34.31 -15.13 12.52
N ASP A 266 33.71 -16.24 12.93
CA ASP A 266 32.49 -16.74 12.33
C ASP A 266 31.50 -17.27 13.36
N ASP A 267 30.22 -17.26 12.99
CA ASP A 267 29.15 -17.89 13.78
C ASP A 267 28.14 -18.58 12.86
N LEU A 268 27.51 -19.65 13.36
CA LEU A 268 26.60 -20.51 12.61
C LEU A 268 25.14 -20.24 13.03
N LEU A 269 24.32 -19.91 12.04
CA LEU A 269 22.87 -19.88 12.14
C LEU A 269 22.26 -21.11 11.47
N THR A 270 21.31 -21.75 12.15
CA THR A 270 20.54 -22.88 11.64
C THR A 270 19.04 -22.56 11.68
N MET A 271 18.34 -22.97 10.64
CA MET A 271 16.90 -22.77 10.47
C MET A 271 16.30 -23.92 9.64
N SER A 272 14.99 -23.95 9.48
CA SER A 272 14.32 -24.93 8.63
C SER A 272 13.24 -24.30 7.77
N VAL A 273 12.82 -25.03 6.76
CA VAL A 273 11.73 -24.65 5.85
C VAL A 273 10.53 -25.54 6.13
N ASP A 274 9.36 -24.94 6.32
CA ASP A 274 8.09 -25.64 6.32
C ASP A 274 7.53 -25.68 4.89
N GLY A 275 7.68 -26.82 4.22
CA GLY A 275 7.15 -27.05 2.88
C GLY A 275 5.62 -27.11 2.77
N SER A 276 4.90 -27.02 3.89
CA SER A 276 3.43 -26.92 3.90
C SER A 276 2.92 -25.49 4.06
N ALA A 277 3.80 -24.53 4.36
CA ALA A 277 3.51 -23.11 4.42
C ALA A 277 4.19 -22.36 3.26
N GLY A 278 3.62 -21.22 2.87
CA GLY A 278 4.10 -20.38 1.77
C GLY A 278 3.48 -20.69 0.41
N PRO A 279 3.78 -19.87 -0.61
CA PRO A 279 4.57 -18.64 -0.51
C PRO A 279 3.83 -17.52 0.23
N PHE A 280 4.54 -16.79 1.11
CA PHE A 280 4.03 -15.57 1.70
C PHE A 280 4.16 -14.43 0.67
N ILE A 281 3.06 -13.74 0.32
CA ILE A 281 3.02 -12.82 -0.83
C ILE A 281 2.30 -11.52 -0.49
N VAL A 282 2.87 -10.36 -0.85
CA VAL A 282 2.20 -9.06 -0.85
C VAL A 282 1.25 -8.96 -2.04
N ASN A 283 -0.03 -8.69 -1.78
CA ASN A 283 -1.08 -8.63 -2.80
C ASN A 283 -1.38 -7.20 -3.25
N SER A 284 -1.41 -6.24 -2.32
CA SER A 284 -1.63 -4.82 -2.63
C SER A 284 -1.10 -3.94 -1.49
N PRO A 285 -0.48 -2.78 -1.79
CA PRO A 285 -0.12 -2.28 -3.12
C PRO A 285 0.96 -3.13 -3.79
N ASN A 286 0.83 -3.36 -5.09
CA ASN A 286 1.67 -4.31 -5.82
C ASN A 286 2.12 -3.84 -7.21
N GLY A 287 1.79 -2.60 -7.58
CA GLY A 287 2.24 -1.94 -8.80
C GLY A 287 1.13 -1.17 -9.51
N GLY A 288 1.42 0.08 -9.88
CA GLY A 288 0.53 0.93 -10.68
C GLY A 288 -0.55 1.68 -9.89
N GLU A 289 -0.79 1.32 -8.62
CA GLU A 289 -1.71 2.08 -7.78
C GLU A 289 -1.20 3.51 -7.52
N THR A 290 -2.12 4.43 -7.24
CA THR A 290 -1.81 5.76 -6.71
C THR A 290 -2.53 5.92 -5.38
N LEU A 291 -1.75 6.10 -4.31
CA LEU A 291 -2.25 6.29 -2.96
C LEU A 291 -1.92 7.70 -2.48
N ASN A 292 -2.68 8.19 -1.52
CA ASN A 292 -2.54 9.54 -0.99
C ASN A 292 -1.67 9.54 0.26
N ALA A 293 -0.73 10.48 0.33
CA ALA A 293 0.10 10.66 1.53
C ALA A 293 -0.77 11.03 2.75
N GLN A 294 -0.43 10.56 3.96
CA GLN A 294 -1.22 10.84 5.18
C GLN A 294 -2.65 10.27 5.18
N ASP A 295 -3.01 9.47 4.18
CA ASP A 295 -4.30 8.79 4.11
C ASP A 295 -4.20 7.35 4.64
N VAL A 296 -5.34 6.78 5.03
CA VAL A 296 -5.45 5.38 5.40
C VAL A 296 -5.38 4.54 4.13
N SER A 297 -4.45 3.59 4.11
CA SER A 297 -4.25 2.66 3.02
C SER A 297 -4.37 1.22 3.51
N THR A 298 -5.14 0.42 2.78
CA THR A 298 -5.28 -1.01 3.05
C THR A 298 -4.15 -1.79 2.40
N ILE A 299 -3.37 -2.48 3.21
CA ILE A 299 -2.29 -3.38 2.78
C ILE A 299 -2.79 -4.81 2.91
N THR A 300 -2.61 -5.64 1.87
CA THR A 300 -3.06 -7.04 1.85
C THR A 300 -1.96 -8.00 1.46
N TRP A 301 -2.02 -9.21 1.99
CA TRP A 301 -1.06 -10.29 1.73
C TRP A 301 -1.68 -11.67 1.87
N ASP A 302 -1.05 -12.67 1.24
CA ASP A 302 -1.36 -14.07 1.49
C ASP A 302 -0.61 -14.54 2.74
N VAL A 303 -1.37 -14.92 3.78
CA VAL A 303 -0.82 -15.48 5.02
C VAL A 303 -0.15 -16.83 4.75
N ALA A 304 -0.66 -17.61 3.78
CA ALA A 304 -0.10 -18.88 3.32
C ALA A 304 0.32 -19.84 4.45
N GLY A 305 -0.48 -19.93 5.52
CA GLY A 305 -0.20 -20.82 6.67
C GLY A 305 0.96 -20.39 7.57
N THR A 306 1.57 -19.22 7.35
CA THR A 306 2.70 -18.72 8.17
C THR A 306 2.31 -18.37 9.60
N ASN A 307 1.04 -18.09 9.88
CA ASN A 307 0.53 -17.74 11.20
C ASN A 307 0.24 -18.93 12.12
N ALA A 308 0.55 -20.15 11.66
CA ALA A 308 0.32 -21.39 12.39
C ALA A 308 1.40 -22.42 12.01
N GLY A 309 1.19 -23.68 12.44
CA GLY A 309 2.03 -24.79 12.02
C GLY A 309 3.47 -24.67 12.54
N GLY A 310 4.44 -25.01 11.69
CA GLY A 310 5.85 -24.92 12.05
C GLY A 310 6.40 -23.49 12.06
N VAL A 311 5.85 -22.60 11.22
CA VAL A 311 6.30 -21.20 11.09
C VAL A 311 5.87 -20.35 12.29
N ASP A 312 4.64 -20.53 12.76
CA ASP A 312 4.05 -19.94 13.99
C ASP A 312 4.27 -18.42 14.15
N CYS A 313 4.16 -17.68 13.04
CA CYS A 313 4.37 -16.23 13.00
C CYS A 313 3.05 -15.47 13.20
N ALA A 314 2.68 -15.22 14.46
CA ALA A 314 1.40 -14.60 14.81
C ALA A 314 1.25 -13.13 14.35
N SER A 315 2.35 -12.41 14.14
CA SER A 315 2.32 -11.00 13.74
C SER A 315 3.32 -10.64 12.65
N VAL A 316 3.08 -9.52 11.96
CA VAL A 316 3.90 -8.95 10.90
C VAL A 316 4.17 -7.46 11.14
N ASP A 317 5.23 -6.98 10.52
CA ASP A 317 5.63 -5.58 10.46
C ASP A 317 5.57 -5.09 9.00
N VAL A 318 5.10 -3.86 8.78
CA VAL A 318 4.89 -3.28 7.45
C VAL A 318 5.83 -2.09 7.26
N PHE A 319 6.60 -2.12 6.18
CA PHE A 319 7.57 -1.09 5.84
C PHE A 319 7.30 -0.51 4.46
N LEU A 320 7.70 0.75 4.27
CA LEU A 320 7.64 1.47 3.02
C LEU A 320 9.05 1.82 2.53
N SER A 321 9.24 1.59 1.23
CA SER A 321 10.35 2.08 0.44
C SER A 321 9.86 3.20 -0.48
N THR A 322 10.71 4.21 -0.71
CA THR A 322 10.48 5.26 -1.73
C THR A 322 11.54 5.26 -2.83
N ASN A 323 12.38 4.22 -2.91
CA ASN A 323 13.41 4.07 -3.94
C ASN A 323 13.28 2.74 -4.71
N GLY A 324 12.06 2.25 -4.93
CA GLY A 324 11.82 1.04 -5.71
C GLY A 324 12.09 -0.28 -4.97
N GLY A 325 12.28 -0.27 -3.66
CA GLY A 325 12.43 -1.47 -2.82
C GLY A 325 13.86 -1.78 -2.39
N PHE A 326 14.84 -0.92 -2.72
CA PHE A 326 16.24 -1.14 -2.33
C PHE A 326 16.51 -0.83 -0.85
N THR A 327 15.77 0.12 -0.24
CA THR A 327 15.89 0.47 1.17
C THR A 327 14.53 0.66 1.83
N TRP A 328 14.44 0.38 3.13
CA TRP A 328 13.17 0.37 3.89
C TRP A 328 13.20 1.38 5.06
N PRO A 329 13.33 2.70 4.82
CA PRO A 329 13.53 3.68 5.88
C PRO A 329 12.26 4.02 6.68
N TYR A 330 11.07 3.70 6.18
CA TYR A 330 9.80 4.04 6.82
C TYR A 330 9.13 2.78 7.39
N THR A 331 8.92 2.76 8.70
CA THR A 331 8.07 1.76 9.36
C THR A 331 6.65 2.30 9.42
N LEU A 332 5.69 1.62 8.78
CA LEU A 332 4.28 2.03 8.78
C LEU A 332 3.54 1.48 10.00
N ALA A 333 3.78 0.21 10.34
CA ALA A 333 3.17 -0.45 11.50
C ALA A 333 4.01 -1.65 11.93
N THR A 334 3.90 -2.03 13.20
CA THR A 334 4.59 -3.19 13.79
C THR A 334 3.62 -4.02 14.63
N ASN A 335 3.91 -5.31 14.82
CA ASN A 335 3.11 -6.25 15.60
C ASN A 335 1.64 -6.34 15.14
N LEU A 336 1.38 -6.20 13.83
CA LEU A 336 0.05 -6.39 13.24
C LEU A 336 -0.29 -7.87 13.19
N ALA A 337 -1.55 -8.25 13.40
CA ALA A 337 -1.94 -9.66 13.31
C ALA A 337 -1.65 -10.21 11.90
N ASN A 338 -1.05 -11.40 11.82
CA ASN A 338 -0.81 -12.07 10.55
C ASN A 338 -2.09 -12.74 10.02
N ASN A 339 -3.04 -11.93 9.54
CA ASN A 339 -4.38 -12.34 9.11
C ASN A 339 -4.72 -11.95 7.66
N GLY A 340 -3.78 -11.35 6.93
CA GLY A 340 -3.87 -11.09 5.48
C GLY A 340 -4.29 -9.67 5.10
N SER A 341 -4.59 -8.80 6.07
CA SER A 341 -4.91 -7.40 5.80
C SER A 341 -4.62 -6.49 7.00
N ALA A 342 -4.17 -5.27 6.73
CA ALA A 342 -4.05 -4.22 7.73
C ALA A 342 -4.24 -2.84 7.11
N GLU A 343 -4.82 -1.92 7.89
CA GLU A 343 -4.87 -0.50 7.56
C GLU A 343 -3.63 0.19 8.14
N VAL A 344 -2.98 1.01 7.31
CA VAL A 344 -1.81 1.80 7.71
C VAL A 344 -1.94 3.22 7.18
N ILE A 345 -1.34 4.19 7.88
CA ILE A 345 -1.28 5.57 7.41
C ILE A 345 0.03 5.75 6.65
N LEU A 346 -0.03 6.24 5.41
CA LEU A 346 1.18 6.55 4.64
C LEU A 346 1.84 7.82 5.17
N PRO A 347 3.18 7.91 5.22
CA PRO A 347 3.86 9.13 5.65
C PRO A 347 3.65 10.25 4.63
N ASN A 348 3.91 11.50 5.05
CA ASN A 348 3.91 12.66 4.16
C ASN A 348 5.15 12.68 3.24
N VAL A 349 5.27 11.69 2.36
CA VAL A 349 6.40 11.53 1.43
C VAL A 349 5.88 11.09 0.07
N LEU A 350 6.08 11.95 -0.92
CA LEU A 350 5.71 11.68 -2.31
C LEU A 350 6.74 10.78 -2.99
N SER A 351 6.27 9.88 -3.84
CA SER A 351 7.14 8.97 -4.58
C SER A 351 6.40 8.36 -5.76
N SER A 352 7.05 8.19 -6.91
CA SER A 352 6.57 7.35 -8.02
C SER A 352 7.20 5.96 -8.04
N SER A 353 8.03 5.65 -7.03
CA SER A 353 8.77 4.40 -6.89
C SER A 353 8.53 3.75 -5.53
N ALA A 354 7.32 3.90 -4.99
CA ALA A 354 6.99 3.35 -3.69
C ALA A 354 6.80 1.82 -3.77
N ARG A 355 7.23 1.10 -2.72
CA ARG A 355 7.00 -0.34 -2.54
C ARG A 355 6.74 -0.65 -1.07
N ILE A 356 5.93 -1.67 -0.81
CA ILE A 356 5.68 -2.21 0.53
C ILE A 356 6.53 -3.46 0.76
N LYS A 357 7.02 -3.63 1.98
CA LYS A 357 7.57 -4.88 2.51
C LYS A 357 6.72 -5.30 3.69
N ILE A 358 6.34 -6.58 3.73
CA ILE A 358 5.71 -7.19 4.89
C ILE A 358 6.63 -8.27 5.41
N LYS A 359 7.04 -8.16 6.67
CA LYS A 359 8.00 -9.06 7.31
C LYS A 359 7.38 -9.70 8.54
N GLY A 360 7.62 -10.99 8.76
CA GLY A 360 7.22 -11.65 10.01
C GLY A 360 7.91 -11.03 11.23
N THR A 361 7.14 -10.64 12.25
CA THR A 361 7.72 -10.10 13.48
C THR A 361 8.54 -11.20 14.19
N ASN A 362 9.74 -10.86 14.66
CA ASN A 362 10.70 -11.83 15.24
C ASN A 362 11.05 -12.99 14.30
N HIS A 363 10.86 -12.78 12.99
CA HIS A 363 11.12 -13.75 11.95
C HIS A 363 12.03 -13.15 10.87
N VAL A 364 12.54 -14.00 9.99
CA VAL A 364 13.46 -13.60 8.91
C VAL A 364 12.81 -13.55 7.54
N PHE A 365 11.64 -14.19 7.36
CA PHE A 365 10.92 -14.19 6.10
C PHE A 365 10.18 -12.86 5.86
N PHE A 366 10.05 -12.49 4.60
CA PHE A 366 9.29 -11.32 4.17
C PHE A 366 8.87 -11.49 2.71
N ASP A 367 8.00 -10.60 2.25
CA ASP A 367 7.80 -10.36 0.83
C ASP A 367 7.69 -8.85 0.52
N ILE A 368 7.85 -8.47 -0.75
CA ILE A 368 7.80 -7.09 -1.22
C ILE A 368 6.83 -6.94 -2.39
N SER A 369 6.29 -5.73 -2.59
CA SER A 369 5.54 -5.40 -3.81
C SER A 369 6.35 -5.76 -5.07
N ASN A 370 5.70 -6.38 -6.05
CA ASN A 370 6.27 -6.75 -7.36
C ASN A 370 6.55 -5.53 -8.23
N GLY A 371 5.69 -4.52 -8.18
CA GLY A 371 5.80 -3.27 -8.92
C GLY A 371 5.84 -2.03 -8.03
N ASN A 372 6.20 -0.91 -8.64
CA ASN A 372 6.14 0.40 -8.00
C ASN A 372 4.71 0.95 -8.02
N PHE A 373 4.27 1.53 -6.91
CA PHE A 373 3.08 2.38 -6.85
C PHE A 373 3.50 3.84 -6.61
N SER A 374 2.56 4.76 -6.81
CA SER A 374 2.75 6.19 -6.56
C SER A 374 2.12 6.62 -5.25
N ILE A 375 2.81 7.46 -4.49
CA ILE A 375 2.27 8.23 -3.38
C ILE A 375 2.15 9.67 -3.87
N ALA A 376 0.91 10.11 -4.09
CA ALA A 376 0.57 11.45 -4.50
C ALA A 376 0.32 12.35 -3.29
N GLU A 377 0.33 13.66 -3.54
CA GLU A 377 -0.17 14.59 -2.54
C GLU A 377 -1.60 14.21 -2.24
N ASN A 378 -1.89 14.05 -0.96
CA ASN A 378 -3.26 14.02 -0.55
C ASN A 378 -3.78 15.44 -0.73
N SER A 379 -4.54 15.64 -1.81
CA SER A 379 -5.19 16.90 -2.12
C SER A 379 -6.10 17.35 -0.99
N CYS A 380 -6.43 16.45 -0.04
CA CYS A 380 -7.18 16.82 1.13
C CYS A 380 -7.04 15.86 2.33
N PRO A 381 -6.02 16.03 3.19
CA PRO A 381 -5.75 15.14 4.32
C PRO A 381 -6.81 15.18 5.43
N ASN A 382 -7.65 16.22 5.44
CA ASN A 382 -8.76 16.44 6.36
C ASN A 382 -10.01 16.87 5.57
N CYS A 383 -10.34 16.14 4.51
CA CYS A 383 -11.56 16.40 3.75
C CYS A 383 -12.77 15.71 4.36
N GLY A 384 -13.86 16.45 4.41
CA GLY A 384 -15.17 16.01 4.87
C GLY A 384 -16.08 17.24 4.88
N CYS A 385 -17.37 17.04 5.14
CA CYS A 385 -18.27 18.19 5.18
C CYS A 385 -17.89 19.15 6.32
N THR A 386 -17.46 20.37 5.98
CA THR A 386 -17.10 21.39 6.98
C THR A 386 -18.30 22.27 7.40
N ASP A 387 -19.45 22.10 6.75
CA ASP A 387 -20.67 22.82 7.11
C ASP A 387 -21.33 22.18 8.33
N ALA A 388 -21.33 22.92 9.45
CA ALA A 388 -21.97 22.50 10.70
C ALA A 388 -23.48 22.23 10.59
N ASN A 389 -24.13 22.64 9.50
CA ASN A 389 -25.56 22.46 9.26
C ASN A 389 -25.88 21.25 8.37
N ALA A 390 -24.90 20.58 7.76
CA ALA A 390 -25.13 19.40 6.93
C ALA A 390 -25.31 18.13 7.78
N CYS A 391 -26.14 17.19 7.30
CA CYS A 391 -26.39 15.93 8.03
C CYS A 391 -25.13 15.03 8.18
N ASN A 392 -24.05 15.28 7.44
CA ASN A 392 -22.77 14.57 7.54
C ASN A 392 -21.58 15.48 7.93
N TYR A 393 -21.84 16.57 8.67
CA TYR A 393 -20.79 17.44 9.21
C TYR A 393 -19.69 16.66 9.94
N ASP A 394 -18.43 16.90 9.56
CA ASP A 394 -17.23 16.36 10.20
C ASP A 394 -16.43 17.50 10.86
N PRO A 395 -16.45 17.60 12.21
CA PRO A 395 -15.69 18.62 12.93
C PRO A 395 -14.16 18.44 12.87
N SER A 396 -13.66 17.33 12.33
CA SER A 396 -12.24 17.08 12.07
C SER A 396 -11.79 17.47 10.66
N ALA A 397 -12.74 17.77 9.75
CA ALA A 397 -12.42 18.27 8.42
C ALA A 397 -11.90 19.72 8.47
N ALA A 398 -10.81 19.99 7.74
CA ALA A 398 -10.22 21.31 7.57
C ALA A 398 -10.52 21.93 6.20
N THR A 399 -11.01 21.12 5.26
CA THR A 399 -11.33 21.51 3.89
C THR A 399 -12.60 20.76 3.47
N ASP A 400 -13.54 21.46 2.84
CA ASP A 400 -14.78 20.85 2.34
C ASP A 400 -14.52 20.02 1.07
N ASP A 401 -15.02 18.80 1.03
CA ASP A 401 -14.93 17.90 -0.14
C ASP A 401 -16.17 17.90 -1.02
N GLY A 402 -17.15 18.78 -0.71
CA GLY A 402 -18.42 18.85 -1.41
C GLY A 402 -19.36 17.70 -1.07
N SER A 403 -19.05 16.90 -0.05
CA SER A 403 -19.93 15.83 0.44
C SER A 403 -21.06 16.32 1.33
N CYS A 404 -21.14 17.63 1.63
CA CYS A 404 -22.17 18.19 2.50
C CYS A 404 -23.59 17.87 2.02
N ILE A 405 -24.30 17.06 2.80
CA ILE A 405 -25.71 16.74 2.58
C ILE A 405 -26.55 17.83 3.24
N LEU A 406 -26.97 18.81 2.42
CA LEU A 406 -27.73 20.01 2.83
C LEU A 406 -29.25 19.83 2.79
N GLN A 407 -29.76 18.59 2.82
CA GLN A 407 -31.21 18.36 2.71
C GLN A 407 -31.90 18.55 4.08
N ASP A 408 -32.71 19.60 4.17
CA ASP A 408 -33.60 19.87 5.30
C ASP A 408 -34.95 19.16 5.11
N PRO A 409 -35.43 18.31 6.05
CA PRO A 409 -34.72 17.76 7.21
C PRO A 409 -34.66 16.24 7.22
N CYS A 410 -33.62 15.74 7.88
CA CYS A 410 -33.46 14.39 8.40
C CYS A 410 -34.54 14.00 9.48
N SER A 411 -35.64 14.75 9.59
CA SER A 411 -36.93 14.48 10.25
C SER A 411 -38.01 15.34 9.60
N CYS A 412 -39.07 14.79 9.02
CA CYS A 412 -40.15 15.61 8.45
C CYS A 412 -41.40 15.57 9.34
N GLU A 413 -42.10 16.70 9.44
CA GLU A 413 -43.34 16.82 10.21
C GLU A 413 -44.54 17.15 9.31
N LEU A 414 -45.70 16.58 9.65
CA LEU A 414 -46.97 16.94 9.05
C LEU A 414 -47.78 17.73 10.07
N THR A 415 -48.02 19.01 9.78
CA THR A 415 -48.91 19.84 10.60
C THR A 415 -50.34 19.85 10.06
N GLY A 416 -51.33 20.04 10.92
CA GLY A 416 -52.71 20.26 10.51
C GLY A 416 -53.55 20.93 11.58
N SER A 417 -54.65 21.56 11.15
CA SER A 417 -55.58 22.28 12.00
C SER A 417 -57.02 21.86 11.70
N GLN A 418 -57.79 21.48 12.71
CA GLN A 418 -59.20 21.09 12.55
C GLN A 418 -60.06 21.57 13.71
N SER A 419 -61.27 22.05 13.39
CA SER A 419 -62.28 22.43 14.38
C SER A 419 -63.57 21.63 14.23
N ALA A 420 -64.17 21.19 15.34
CA ALA A 420 -65.46 20.52 15.33
C ALA A 420 -66.26 20.77 16.62
N THR A 421 -67.59 20.86 16.50
CA THR A 421 -68.51 20.85 17.64
C THR A 421 -69.21 19.50 17.70
N LEU A 422 -68.90 18.70 18.72
CA LEU A 422 -69.28 17.29 18.80
C LEU A 422 -70.03 16.98 20.11
N ALA A 423 -71.23 16.43 20.01
CA ALA A 423 -71.93 15.78 21.11
C ALA A 423 -71.38 14.37 21.36
N GLY A 424 -71.84 13.71 22.43
CA GLY A 424 -71.32 12.39 22.81
C GLY A 424 -71.37 11.37 21.68
N ASN A 425 -70.22 10.72 21.42
CA ASN A 425 -69.99 9.76 20.36
C ASN A 425 -70.09 10.29 18.91
N GLU A 426 -70.09 11.60 18.69
CA GLU A 426 -69.98 12.18 17.34
C GLU A 426 -68.51 12.29 16.90
N THR A 427 -68.29 12.23 15.58
CA THR A 427 -66.98 12.36 14.92
C THR A 427 -66.99 13.54 13.96
N SER A 428 -65.86 14.23 13.81
CA SER A 428 -65.66 15.23 12.76
C SER A 428 -65.55 14.59 11.37
N ALA A 429 -65.61 15.41 10.33
CA ALA A 429 -65.15 14.98 9.00
C ALA A 429 -63.63 14.74 9.03
N PRO A 430 -63.09 13.74 8.30
CA PRO A 430 -61.66 13.52 8.24
C PRO A 430 -60.94 14.70 7.58
N LEU A 431 -59.84 15.17 8.20
CA LEU A 431 -58.85 16.03 7.56
C LEU A 431 -57.86 15.13 6.84
N THR A 432 -57.86 15.14 5.50
CA THR A 432 -56.98 14.31 4.68
C THR A 432 -55.80 15.13 4.14
N GLN A 433 -54.60 14.55 4.14
CA GLN A 433 -53.39 15.13 3.54
C GLN A 433 -52.57 14.05 2.84
N SER A 434 -52.01 14.36 1.67
CA SER A 434 -51.10 13.46 0.97
C SER A 434 -49.71 13.60 1.58
N ALA A 435 -49.17 12.51 2.11
CA ALA A 435 -47.90 12.50 2.82
C ALA A 435 -47.16 11.17 2.67
N ASN A 436 -45.84 11.21 2.87
CA ASN A 436 -44.97 10.05 2.88
C ASN A 436 -44.24 9.93 4.21
N SER A 437 -44.34 8.77 4.87
CA SER A 437 -43.60 8.53 6.10
C SER A 437 -42.15 8.14 5.80
N ILE A 438 -41.17 8.78 6.45
CA ILE A 438 -39.73 8.40 6.34
C ILE A 438 -39.40 7.16 7.16
N SER A 439 -40.19 6.88 8.20
CA SER A 439 -40.09 5.73 9.08
C SER A 439 -41.48 5.39 9.65
N THR A 440 -41.57 4.57 10.69
CA THR A 440 -42.82 4.45 11.48
C THR A 440 -42.99 5.68 12.36
N LEU A 441 -44.18 6.27 12.42
CA LEU A 441 -44.45 7.52 13.17
C LEU A 441 -43.96 7.47 14.62
N SER A 442 -43.18 8.46 15.06
CA SER A 442 -42.67 8.53 16.43
C SER A 442 -43.65 9.20 17.39
N THR A 443 -44.09 10.44 17.12
CA THR A 443 -44.97 11.20 18.03
C THR A 443 -45.98 12.08 17.30
N ILE A 444 -47.04 12.47 18.02
CA ILE A 444 -47.93 13.58 17.63
C ILE A 444 -48.03 14.59 18.77
N SER A 445 -47.75 15.86 18.47
CA SER A 445 -47.97 17.00 19.37
C SER A 445 -49.31 17.66 19.04
N ILE A 446 -50.05 18.05 20.08
CA ILE A 446 -51.44 18.52 19.99
C ILE A 446 -51.62 19.77 20.84
N GLU A 447 -52.22 20.80 20.26
CA GLU A 447 -52.73 21.99 20.93
C GLU A 447 -54.25 22.10 20.70
N LEU A 448 -55.03 21.98 21.79
CA LEU A 448 -56.48 22.04 21.81
C LEU A 448 -56.95 23.35 22.44
N GLU A 449 -57.70 24.16 21.72
CA GLU A 449 -58.59 25.18 22.29
C GLU A 449 -59.99 24.58 22.50
N PHE A 450 -60.38 24.45 23.77
CA PHE A 450 -61.62 23.81 24.20
C PHE A 450 -62.67 24.81 24.68
N ASP A 451 -63.90 24.67 24.18
CA ASP A 451 -65.09 25.38 24.65
C ASP A 451 -66.20 24.39 25.04
N ASN A 452 -66.58 24.38 26.32
CA ASN A 452 -67.66 23.54 26.84
C ASN A 452 -69.07 24.02 26.44
N LEU A 453 -69.19 25.18 25.76
CA LEU A 453 -70.44 25.82 25.33
C LEU A 453 -71.42 26.10 26.48
N GLY A 454 -70.92 26.25 27.71
CA GLY A 454 -71.72 26.40 28.93
C GLY A 454 -72.33 25.10 29.47
N ASN A 455 -71.97 23.94 28.92
CA ASN A 455 -72.48 22.64 29.35
C ASN A 455 -71.76 22.10 30.59
N THR A 456 -72.49 21.42 31.47
CA THR A 456 -71.93 20.75 32.66
C THR A 456 -71.56 19.31 32.35
N GLY A 457 -70.38 18.87 32.79
CA GLY A 457 -69.94 17.47 32.65
C GLY A 457 -69.21 17.16 31.33
N ASN A 458 -68.88 18.19 30.55
CA ASN A 458 -68.01 18.10 29.39
C ASN A 458 -66.59 18.53 29.78
N TRP A 459 -65.60 17.72 29.46
CA TRP A 459 -64.18 17.98 29.76
C TRP A 459 -63.35 18.05 28.49
N ALA A 460 -62.23 18.79 28.51
CA ALA A 460 -61.27 18.77 27.42
C ALA A 460 -60.77 17.33 27.14
N ALA A 461 -60.63 16.54 28.21
CA ALA A 461 -60.27 15.13 28.18
C ALA A 461 -61.28 14.22 27.46
N ASP A 462 -62.49 14.70 27.15
CA ASP A 462 -63.46 13.93 26.36
C ASP A 462 -63.06 13.83 24.88
N LEU A 463 -62.12 14.66 24.40
CA LEU A 463 -61.55 14.54 23.07
C LEU A 463 -60.85 13.19 22.91
N ALA A 464 -61.15 12.47 21.85
CA ALA A 464 -60.30 11.43 21.29
C ALA A 464 -59.92 11.83 19.86
N MET A 465 -58.75 11.42 19.42
CA MET A 465 -58.31 11.59 18.04
C MET A 465 -58.08 10.22 17.40
N ALA A 466 -58.26 10.14 16.09
CA ALA A 466 -57.87 8.97 15.31
C ALA A 466 -57.03 9.36 14.09
N ILE A 467 -56.02 8.55 13.80
CA ILE A 467 -55.12 8.69 12.65
C ILE A 467 -55.26 7.44 11.80
N THR A 468 -55.48 7.61 10.50
CA THR A 468 -55.57 6.50 9.53
C THR A 468 -54.48 6.63 8.47
N SER A 469 -53.71 5.56 8.26
CA SER A 469 -52.67 5.48 7.23
C SER A 469 -53.24 5.23 5.83
N PRO A 470 -52.45 5.42 4.75
CA PRO A 470 -52.86 5.10 3.38
C PRO A 470 -53.23 3.63 3.15
N ALA A 471 -52.70 2.72 3.98
CA ALA A 471 -53.04 1.30 3.96
C ALA A 471 -54.40 0.99 4.64
N GLY A 472 -55.05 2.00 5.23
CA GLY A 472 -56.31 1.87 5.96
C GLY A 472 -56.15 1.44 7.42
N GLU A 473 -54.93 1.44 7.97
CA GLU A 473 -54.69 1.12 9.37
C GLU A 473 -55.06 2.33 10.23
N CYS A 474 -55.97 2.15 11.18
CA CYS A 474 -56.43 3.23 12.06
C CYS A 474 -56.02 3.00 13.52
N ILE A 475 -55.48 4.04 14.16
CA ILE A 475 -55.30 4.11 15.61
C ILE A 475 -56.19 5.21 16.21
N SER A 476 -56.53 5.07 17.49
CA SER A 476 -57.21 6.11 18.25
C SER A 476 -56.63 6.26 19.65
N PHE A 477 -56.70 7.46 20.22
CA PHE A 477 -56.18 7.75 21.56
C PHE A 477 -56.97 8.87 22.22
N GLY A 478 -57.07 8.82 23.55
CA GLY A 478 -57.87 9.75 24.34
C GLY A 478 -59.32 9.30 24.55
N GLY A 479 -60.18 10.25 24.88
CA GLY A 479 -61.60 10.02 25.15
C GLY A 479 -61.89 9.41 26.53
N TYR A 480 -63.08 9.68 27.06
CA TYR A 480 -63.46 9.23 28.40
C TYR A 480 -63.69 7.70 28.47
N ASN A 481 -64.73 7.21 27.78
CA ASN A 481 -65.16 5.82 27.85
C ASN A 481 -65.61 5.23 26.50
N SER A 482 -65.40 5.96 25.42
CA SER A 482 -65.70 5.56 24.05
C SER A 482 -64.57 5.99 23.12
N SER A 483 -64.39 5.26 22.03
CA SER A 483 -63.39 5.54 20.99
C SER A 483 -64.01 5.38 19.60
N PRO A 484 -63.41 5.99 18.55
CA PRO A 484 -63.80 5.77 17.16
C PRO A 484 -63.87 4.27 16.82
N ALA A 485 -64.95 3.84 16.15
CA ALA A 485 -65.13 2.45 15.76
C ALA A 485 -64.13 2.06 14.66
N GLY A 486 -63.56 0.85 14.75
CA GLY A 486 -62.64 0.31 13.74
C GLY A 486 -61.17 0.70 13.91
N CYS A 487 -60.83 1.51 14.92
CA CYS A 487 -59.46 1.93 15.22
C CYS A 487 -58.89 1.18 16.43
N THR A 488 -57.60 0.88 16.40
CA THR A 488 -56.88 0.30 17.56
C THR A 488 -56.66 1.38 18.61
N SER A 489 -57.14 1.19 19.84
CA SER A 489 -57.01 2.19 20.90
C SER A 489 -55.65 2.10 21.60
N LEU A 490 -54.92 3.22 21.67
CA LEU A 490 -53.66 3.36 22.43
C LEU A 490 -53.89 3.70 23.92
N GLY A 491 -55.13 4.01 24.31
CA GLY A 491 -55.48 4.35 25.69
C GLY A 491 -56.58 5.40 25.77
N ASN A 492 -57.27 5.43 26.92
CA ASN A 492 -58.27 6.46 27.23
C ASN A 492 -57.61 7.72 27.81
N TYR A 493 -58.42 8.71 28.18
CA TYR A 493 -57.95 9.98 28.75
C TYR A 493 -57.02 9.87 29.97
N GLN A 494 -57.10 8.80 30.76
CA GLN A 494 -56.23 8.61 31.94
C GLN A 494 -54.82 8.17 31.56
N VAL A 495 -54.67 7.59 30.37
CA VAL A 495 -53.41 7.08 29.83
C VAL A 495 -52.77 8.12 28.92
N VAL A 496 -53.57 8.77 28.08
CA VAL A 496 -53.09 9.59 26.96
C VAL A 496 -53.04 11.08 27.31
N TRP A 497 -54.06 11.60 28.00
CA TRP A 497 -54.14 13.03 28.28
C TRP A 497 -53.51 13.41 29.62
N PRO A 498 -52.84 14.58 29.70
CA PRO A 498 -52.45 15.15 30.98
C PRO A 498 -53.66 15.33 31.91
N THR A 499 -53.47 15.13 33.21
CA THR A 499 -54.55 15.28 34.21
C THR A 499 -55.17 16.68 34.26
N SER A 500 -54.48 17.68 33.70
CA SER A 500 -55.00 19.04 33.53
C SER A 500 -56.17 19.13 32.56
N TRP A 501 -56.33 18.17 31.64
CA TRP A 501 -57.45 18.12 30.69
C TRP A 501 -58.77 17.65 31.34
N ALA A 502 -58.71 17.04 32.54
CA ALA A 502 -59.88 16.51 33.26
C ALA A 502 -60.66 17.61 34.01
N VAL A 503 -60.94 18.72 33.32
CA VAL A 503 -61.68 19.88 33.83
C VAL A 503 -62.65 20.38 32.77
N SER A 504 -63.72 21.04 33.20
CA SER A 504 -64.72 21.66 32.32
C SER A 504 -64.39 23.11 31.97
N THR A 505 -63.14 23.56 32.15
CA THR A 505 -62.76 24.96 31.98
C THR A 505 -62.42 25.23 30.53
N ASN A 506 -62.97 26.30 29.94
CA ASN A 506 -62.58 26.71 28.59
C ASN A 506 -61.13 27.21 28.59
N GLY A 507 -60.38 26.89 27.54
CA GLY A 507 -58.99 27.32 27.40
C GLY A 507 -58.18 26.41 26.50
N THR A 508 -56.87 26.70 26.44
CA THR A 508 -55.91 25.96 25.63
C THR A 508 -55.23 24.86 26.44
N TYR A 509 -55.08 23.69 25.82
CA TYR A 509 -54.53 22.48 26.40
C TYR A 509 -53.54 21.86 25.43
N THR A 510 -52.38 21.39 25.92
CA THR A 510 -51.38 20.74 25.07
C THR A 510 -51.09 19.32 25.54
N ALA A 511 -50.72 18.45 24.61
CA ALA A 511 -50.29 17.08 24.86
C ALA A 511 -49.35 16.57 23.75
N THR A 512 -48.47 15.64 24.08
CA THR A 512 -47.67 14.88 23.10
C THR A 512 -47.94 13.40 23.34
N VAL A 513 -48.24 12.66 22.26
CA VAL A 513 -48.58 11.24 22.30
C VAL A 513 -47.52 10.45 21.54
N ASP A 514 -47.02 9.38 22.17
CA ASP A 514 -46.08 8.44 21.56
C ASP A 514 -46.84 7.49 20.60
N LEU A 515 -46.42 7.50 19.34
CA LEU A 515 -46.95 6.69 18.25
C LEU A 515 -46.02 5.55 17.85
N SER A 516 -44.83 5.44 18.43
CA SER A 516 -43.80 4.47 18.03
C SER A 516 -44.29 3.01 18.09
N THR A 517 -45.24 2.71 18.98
CA THR A 517 -45.83 1.37 19.12
C THR A 517 -46.97 1.09 18.13
N ALA A 518 -47.47 2.11 17.43
CA ALA A 518 -48.54 1.99 16.46
C ALA A 518 -48.10 1.41 15.12
N ASN A 519 -46.78 1.47 14.80
CA ASN A 519 -46.19 0.99 13.54
C ASN A 519 -46.84 1.55 12.26
N LEU A 520 -47.46 2.73 12.32
CA LEU A 520 -48.05 3.37 11.15
C LEU A 520 -46.94 3.86 10.20
N SER A 521 -47.07 3.51 8.93
CA SER A 521 -46.19 3.98 7.84
C SER A 521 -46.93 3.93 6.50
N GLY A 522 -46.36 4.55 5.47
CA GLY A 522 -46.86 4.52 4.11
C GLY A 522 -46.77 5.86 3.38
N SER A 523 -46.93 5.78 2.05
CA SER A 523 -47.05 6.93 1.16
C SER A 523 -48.47 7.00 0.60
N GLY A 524 -49.10 8.16 0.66
CA GLY A 524 -50.44 8.39 0.11
C GLY A 524 -51.29 9.28 1.01
N GLU A 525 -52.60 9.08 0.98
CA GLU A 525 -53.55 9.88 1.76
C GLU A 525 -53.61 9.41 3.23
N TRP A 526 -53.22 10.29 4.14
CA TRP A 526 -53.39 10.15 5.59
C TRP A 526 -54.62 10.91 6.05
N SER A 527 -55.29 10.47 7.12
CA SER A 527 -56.43 11.20 7.68
C SER A 527 -56.43 11.30 9.20
N VAL A 528 -56.83 12.46 9.71
CA VAL A 528 -57.02 12.73 11.14
C VAL A 528 -58.48 13.09 11.41
N VAL A 529 -59.07 12.51 12.46
CA VAL A 529 -60.44 12.80 12.92
C VAL A 529 -60.48 13.14 14.41
N LEU A 530 -61.38 14.04 14.79
CA LEU A 530 -61.73 14.35 16.18
C LEU A 530 -63.00 13.59 16.56
N TYR A 531 -63.07 13.12 17.80
CA TYR A 531 -64.18 12.33 18.33
C TYR A 531 -64.49 12.72 19.77
N ASN A 532 -65.77 12.77 20.14
CA ASN A 532 -66.15 12.94 21.54
C ASN A 532 -66.33 11.59 22.23
N GLY A 533 -65.35 11.22 23.06
CA GLY A 533 -65.25 9.95 23.77
C GLY A 533 -66.15 9.80 24.99
N TYR A 534 -67.01 10.78 25.30
CA TYR A 534 -68.00 10.66 26.37
C TYR A 534 -69.42 10.56 25.79
N GLY A 535 -69.97 9.33 25.74
CA GLY A 535 -71.25 9.07 25.07
C GLY A 535 -72.50 9.73 25.69
N ALA A 536 -72.38 10.34 26.88
CA ALA A 536 -73.45 11.12 27.50
C ALA A 536 -73.16 12.63 27.52
N ALA A 537 -72.09 13.08 26.86
CA ALA A 537 -71.74 14.50 26.76
C ALA A 537 -72.77 15.27 25.93
N ASN A 538 -73.02 16.52 26.34
CA ASN A 538 -73.60 17.51 25.44
C ASN A 538 -72.55 17.95 24.41
N ALA A 539 -72.89 18.85 23.48
CA ALA A 539 -71.92 19.35 22.51
C ALA A 539 -70.78 20.15 23.18
N SER A 540 -69.54 19.85 22.80
CA SER A 540 -68.34 20.66 23.08
C SER A 540 -67.73 21.12 21.76
N SER A 541 -67.06 22.29 21.75
CA SER A 541 -66.23 22.70 20.63
C SER A 541 -64.76 22.37 20.89
N TYR A 542 -64.12 21.76 19.90
CA TYR A 542 -62.71 21.42 19.87
C TYR A 542 -62.07 22.10 18.67
N PHE A 543 -61.10 22.98 18.89
CA PHE A 543 -60.20 23.50 17.86
C PHE A 543 -58.81 22.93 18.13
N VAL A 544 -58.27 22.14 17.19
CA VAL A 544 -57.08 21.32 17.42
C VAL A 544 -56.05 21.58 16.33
N ASP A 545 -54.89 22.08 16.74
CA ASP A 545 -53.67 22.08 15.95
C ASP A 545 -52.83 20.86 16.33
N TRP A 546 -52.23 20.20 15.34
CA TRP A 546 -51.43 19.02 15.56
C TRP A 546 -50.22 18.97 14.64
N THR A 547 -49.17 18.28 15.11
CA THR A 547 -47.90 18.04 14.39
C THR A 547 -47.53 16.57 14.55
N ILE A 548 -47.41 15.83 13.45
CA ILE A 548 -47.00 14.42 13.42
C ILE A 548 -45.55 14.33 12.93
N GLU A 549 -44.68 13.74 13.74
CA GLU A 549 -43.27 13.49 13.38
C GLU A 549 -43.13 12.29 12.44
N ASP A 550 -42.08 12.28 11.63
CA ASP A 550 -41.73 11.27 10.62
C ASP A 550 -42.70 11.18 9.42
N LEU A 551 -43.54 12.19 9.20
CA LEU A 551 -44.53 12.22 8.12
C LEU A 551 -44.37 13.47 7.26
N CYS A 552 -43.95 13.30 6.01
CA CYS A 552 -43.63 14.42 5.13
C CYS A 552 -44.82 14.75 4.24
N LEU A 553 -45.17 16.04 4.11
CA LEU A 553 -46.07 16.48 3.05
C LEU A 553 -45.52 16.03 1.69
N ASN A 554 -46.37 15.39 0.89
CA ASN A 554 -46.08 15.22 -0.53
C ASN A 554 -46.36 16.58 -1.17
N ASP A 555 -45.39 17.49 -1.09
CA ASP A 555 -45.47 18.69 -1.89
C ASP A 555 -45.36 18.29 -3.36
N THR A 556 -46.35 18.69 -4.15
CA THR A 556 -46.29 18.58 -5.60
C THR A 556 -45.54 19.75 -6.22
N SER A 557 -44.89 20.58 -5.39
CA SER A 557 -43.89 21.54 -5.84
C SER A 557 -42.73 20.78 -6.46
N ILE A 558 -42.65 20.86 -7.78
CA ILE A 558 -41.43 20.51 -8.51
C ILE A 558 -40.60 21.78 -8.42
N ALA A 559 -39.62 21.78 -7.51
CA ALA A 559 -38.64 22.84 -7.38
C ALA A 559 -37.77 22.86 -8.64
N GLY A 560 -37.66 24.03 -9.28
CA GLY A 560 -36.81 24.24 -10.45
C GLY A 560 -37.00 25.66 -11.00
N CYS A 561 -36.21 26.05 -11.99
CA CYS A 561 -36.33 27.38 -12.54
C CYS A 561 -37.67 27.58 -13.28
N THR A 562 -38.50 28.49 -12.77
CA THR A 562 -39.81 28.82 -13.38
C THR A 562 -39.75 29.98 -14.39
N ASP A 563 -38.58 30.61 -14.55
CA ASP A 563 -38.41 31.73 -15.46
C ASP A 563 -38.22 31.24 -16.90
N THR A 564 -39.18 31.54 -17.77
CA THR A 564 -39.16 31.13 -19.18
C THR A 564 -37.99 31.71 -20.00
N GLU A 565 -37.31 32.75 -19.48
CA GLU A 565 -36.13 33.36 -20.12
C GLU A 565 -34.81 32.75 -19.64
N ALA A 566 -34.84 31.88 -18.64
CA ALA A 566 -33.65 31.19 -18.14
C ALA A 566 -33.30 29.94 -18.98
N CYS A 567 -32.00 29.65 -19.04
CA CYS A 567 -31.43 28.54 -19.81
C CYS A 567 -31.73 27.17 -19.24
N ASN A 568 -32.02 27.10 -17.94
CA ASN A 568 -32.42 25.89 -17.24
C ASN A 568 -33.91 25.94 -16.84
N PHE A 569 -34.73 26.70 -17.57
CA PHE A 569 -36.18 26.69 -17.39
C PHE A 569 -36.73 25.27 -17.42
N ASP A 570 -37.45 24.88 -16.37
CA ASP A 570 -38.16 23.62 -16.29
C ASP A 570 -39.67 23.87 -16.40
N GLU A 571 -40.26 23.40 -17.49
CA GLU A 571 -41.70 23.53 -17.74
C GLU A 571 -42.58 22.78 -16.72
N ASN A 572 -41.98 21.85 -15.97
CA ASN A 572 -42.66 21.10 -14.92
C ASN A 572 -42.48 21.73 -13.54
N ALA A 573 -41.58 22.72 -13.39
CA ALA A 573 -41.39 23.39 -12.12
C ALA A 573 -42.65 24.17 -11.72
N THR A 574 -43.12 23.90 -10.51
CA THR A 574 -44.30 24.55 -9.93
C THR A 574 -43.94 25.52 -8.80
N GLU A 575 -42.66 25.57 -8.42
CA GLU A 575 -42.07 26.52 -7.48
C GLU A 575 -40.65 26.91 -7.92
N ASN A 576 -40.33 28.20 -7.85
CA ASN A 576 -38.99 28.70 -8.16
C ASN A 576 -38.04 28.46 -6.98
N ASP A 577 -36.94 27.76 -7.22
CA ASP A 577 -35.93 27.41 -6.23
C ASP A 577 -34.66 28.28 -6.31
N ASP A 578 -34.75 29.41 -7.01
CA ASP A 578 -33.64 30.32 -7.30
C ASP A 578 -32.49 29.68 -8.10
N SER A 579 -32.72 28.52 -8.73
CA SER A 579 -31.73 27.86 -9.59
C SER A 579 -31.59 28.48 -10.98
N CYS A 580 -32.41 29.47 -11.35
CA CYS A 580 -32.44 30.05 -12.69
C CYS A 580 -31.07 30.60 -13.14
N THR A 581 -30.53 30.02 -14.21
CA THR A 581 -29.32 30.49 -14.90
C THR A 581 -29.74 31.15 -16.21
N PHE A 582 -29.26 32.37 -16.47
CA PHE A 582 -29.53 33.10 -17.71
C PHE A 582 -28.30 33.08 -18.62
N ALA A 583 -28.52 33.27 -19.93
CA ALA A 583 -27.42 33.43 -20.87
C ALA A 583 -26.73 34.78 -20.63
N ASP A 584 -25.42 34.81 -20.81
CA ASP A 584 -24.64 36.05 -20.73
C ASP A 584 -25.04 37.02 -21.85
N GLU A 585 -24.86 38.33 -21.62
CA GLU A 585 -25.24 39.37 -22.58
C GLU A 585 -24.49 39.19 -23.90
N GLY A 586 -25.21 38.79 -24.95
CA GLY A 586 -24.66 38.51 -26.28
C GLY A 586 -24.61 37.03 -26.68
N TYR A 587 -24.97 36.11 -25.79
CA TYR A 587 -24.96 34.66 -26.02
C TYR A 587 -26.37 34.04 -25.87
N ASP A 588 -26.54 32.85 -26.45
CA ASP A 588 -27.69 31.98 -26.21
C ASP A 588 -27.43 31.00 -25.04
N CYS A 589 -28.46 30.23 -24.68
CA CYS A 589 -28.43 29.29 -23.55
C CYS A 589 -27.58 28.03 -23.76
N GLN A 590 -27.01 27.86 -24.95
CA GLN A 590 -26.07 26.82 -25.29
C GLN A 590 -24.64 27.36 -25.33
N GLY A 591 -24.46 28.63 -24.97
CA GLY A 591 -23.17 29.32 -25.00
C GLY A 591 -22.74 29.76 -26.40
N ASN A 592 -23.64 29.76 -27.39
CA ASN A 592 -23.31 30.28 -28.72
C ASN A 592 -23.52 31.79 -28.75
N CYS A 593 -22.62 32.51 -29.38
CA CYS A 593 -22.81 33.93 -29.61
C CYS A 593 -23.99 34.21 -30.53
N ILE A 594 -24.71 35.32 -30.29
CA ILE A 594 -25.78 35.83 -31.16
C ILE A 594 -25.55 37.27 -31.66
N VAL A 595 -24.39 37.86 -31.35
CA VAL A 595 -24.00 39.22 -31.72
C VAL A 595 -22.82 39.18 -32.69
N ASP A 596 -23.09 39.52 -33.95
CA ASP A 596 -22.08 39.78 -34.99
C ASP A 596 -21.46 41.16 -34.72
N THR A 597 -20.26 41.15 -34.14
CA THR A 597 -19.58 42.36 -33.65
C THR A 597 -18.73 43.01 -34.74
N ASP A 598 -18.18 42.23 -35.68
CA ASP A 598 -17.29 42.72 -36.74
C ASP A 598 -17.99 42.95 -38.10
N GLY A 599 -19.24 42.50 -38.23
CA GLY A 599 -20.13 42.74 -39.36
C GLY A 599 -19.87 41.82 -40.55
N ASP A 600 -19.21 40.67 -40.35
CA ASP A 600 -18.91 39.71 -41.41
C ASP A 600 -20.10 38.81 -41.79
N GLY A 601 -21.17 38.84 -40.99
CA GLY A 601 -22.41 38.10 -41.19
C GLY A 601 -22.52 36.78 -40.41
N GLU A 602 -21.55 36.45 -39.56
CA GLU A 602 -21.60 35.33 -38.61
C GLU A 602 -21.62 35.85 -37.15
N PRO A 603 -22.49 35.35 -36.27
CA PRO A 603 -22.47 35.76 -34.86
C PRO A 603 -21.38 35.02 -34.08
N ASP A 604 -20.28 35.69 -33.73
CA ASP A 604 -19.12 35.09 -33.05
C ASP A 604 -18.71 35.73 -31.71
N CYS A 605 -19.14 36.97 -31.43
CA CYS A 605 -18.82 37.70 -30.19
C CYS A 605 -17.32 37.90 -30.02
N ASP A 606 -16.58 37.96 -31.13
CA ASP A 606 -15.14 38.15 -31.08
C ASP A 606 -14.82 39.53 -30.49
N THR A 607 -14.07 39.54 -29.39
CA THR A 607 -13.24 40.67 -29.03
C THR A 607 -12.16 40.77 -30.10
N ALA A 608 -11.93 41.98 -30.61
CA ALA A 608 -11.07 42.21 -31.77
C ALA A 608 -9.72 41.50 -31.65
N SER A 609 -9.54 40.38 -32.36
CA SER A 609 -8.26 39.68 -32.47
C SER A 609 -7.17 40.66 -32.89
N CYS A 610 -6.20 40.86 -32.00
CA CYS A 610 -4.96 41.51 -32.36
C CYS A 610 -4.01 40.47 -32.97
N ALA A 611 -3.24 40.87 -33.97
CA ALA A 611 -2.46 39.95 -34.81
C ALA A 611 -1.39 39.16 -34.02
N GLU A 612 -1.08 39.62 -32.81
CA GLU A 612 -0.15 39.03 -31.88
C GLU A 612 -0.74 37.90 -31.00
N ASP A 613 -2.07 37.73 -30.94
CA ASP A 613 -2.74 36.57 -30.31
C ASP A 613 -2.91 35.45 -31.34
N LEU A 614 -1.94 34.55 -31.36
CA LEU A 614 -1.83 33.49 -32.35
C LEU A 614 -2.66 32.25 -32.00
N ASN A 615 -3.17 32.17 -30.78
CA ASN A 615 -3.98 31.05 -30.32
C ASN A 615 -5.48 31.41 -30.18
N GLY A 616 -5.81 32.69 -30.27
CA GLY A 616 -7.18 33.21 -30.30
C GLY A 616 -7.86 33.16 -28.93
N ASN A 617 -7.11 33.25 -27.84
CA ASN A 617 -7.65 33.24 -26.48
C ASN A 617 -7.86 34.64 -25.88
N GLY A 618 -7.62 35.69 -26.66
CA GLY A 618 -7.77 37.09 -26.26
C GLY A 618 -6.61 37.63 -25.41
N THR A 619 -5.52 36.87 -25.22
CA THR A 619 -4.39 37.30 -24.39
C THR A 619 -3.06 36.98 -25.05
N ILE A 620 -2.14 37.95 -25.10
CA ILE A 620 -0.81 37.70 -25.68
C ILE A 620 0.11 37.16 -24.59
N GLU A 621 0.30 35.84 -24.56
CA GLU A 621 1.00 35.15 -23.49
C GLU A 621 2.09 34.19 -24.01
N VAL A 622 2.63 33.34 -23.11
CA VAL A 622 3.69 32.39 -23.47
C VAL A 622 3.22 31.45 -24.59
N SER A 623 1.93 31.12 -24.62
CA SER A 623 1.30 30.27 -25.63
C SER A 623 1.54 30.79 -27.04
N ASP A 624 1.41 32.10 -27.26
CA ASP A 624 1.60 32.76 -28.56
C ASP A 624 3.07 32.84 -28.95
N VAL A 625 3.95 33.10 -27.97
CA VAL A 625 5.41 33.06 -28.18
C VAL A 625 5.84 31.67 -28.68
N LEU A 626 5.25 30.60 -28.13
CA LEU A 626 5.58 29.23 -28.52
C LEU A 626 5.08 28.89 -29.93
N ILE A 627 3.93 29.41 -30.34
CA ILE A 627 3.41 29.26 -31.71
C ILE A 627 4.33 29.97 -32.70
N LEU A 628 4.70 31.22 -32.40
CA LEU A 628 5.60 32.00 -33.26
C LEU A 628 6.97 31.34 -33.40
N LEU A 629 7.56 30.85 -32.30
CA LEU A 629 8.84 30.14 -32.34
C LEU A 629 8.76 28.81 -33.10
N GLY A 630 7.59 28.18 -33.14
CA GLY A 630 7.31 26.99 -33.96
C GLY A 630 7.36 27.28 -35.45
N ASP A 631 6.92 28.47 -35.87
CA ASP A 631 6.89 28.92 -37.27
C ASP A 631 8.14 29.74 -37.67
N PHE A 632 9.08 29.99 -36.76
CA PHE A 632 10.25 30.83 -37.02
C PHE A 632 11.12 30.31 -38.18
N GLY A 633 11.27 31.15 -39.20
CA GLY A 633 11.96 30.82 -40.46
C GLY A 633 11.04 30.31 -41.57
N CYS A 634 9.72 30.31 -41.38
CA CYS A 634 8.75 30.03 -42.43
C CYS A 634 8.76 31.14 -43.50
N THR A 635 8.54 30.78 -44.77
CA THR A 635 8.62 31.71 -45.92
C THR A 635 7.44 31.65 -46.90
N GLU A 636 6.44 30.80 -46.65
CA GLU A 636 5.18 30.74 -47.43
C GLU A 636 4.06 30.20 -46.53
N SER A 637 2.88 30.85 -46.55
CA SER A 637 1.66 30.43 -45.82
C SER A 637 1.86 30.22 -44.32
N CYS A 638 2.57 31.15 -43.68
CA CYS A 638 2.91 31.08 -42.25
C CYS A 638 1.76 31.62 -41.40
N VAL A 639 1.51 31.00 -40.25
CA VAL A 639 0.41 31.38 -39.36
C VAL A 639 0.84 32.52 -38.43
N ALA A 640 2.14 32.58 -38.11
CA ALA A 640 2.73 33.58 -37.23
C ALA A 640 3.39 34.78 -37.95
N ASP A 641 2.97 35.09 -39.19
CA ASP A 641 3.42 36.26 -39.97
C ASP A 641 2.62 37.49 -39.54
N ILE A 642 3.12 38.19 -38.52
CA ILE A 642 2.41 39.27 -37.83
C ILE A 642 2.50 40.57 -38.64
N ASP A 643 3.62 40.81 -39.33
CA ASP A 643 3.78 42.01 -40.16
C ASP A 643 3.26 41.87 -41.61
N GLY A 644 2.89 40.65 -42.01
CA GLY A 644 2.29 40.33 -43.30
C GLY A 644 3.27 40.37 -44.46
N ASP A 645 4.57 40.25 -44.21
CA ASP A 645 5.61 40.27 -45.25
C ASP A 645 5.80 38.93 -45.99
N GLY A 646 5.09 37.89 -45.54
CA GLY A 646 5.10 36.54 -46.07
C GLY A 646 6.13 35.62 -45.42
N SER A 647 6.86 36.08 -44.40
CA SER A 647 7.87 35.29 -43.70
C SER A 647 7.86 35.53 -42.19
N VAL A 648 8.14 34.49 -41.39
CA VAL A 648 8.24 34.63 -39.94
C VAL A 648 9.71 34.78 -39.55
N VAL A 649 10.12 36.01 -39.29
CA VAL A 649 11.50 36.36 -38.98
C VAL A 649 11.57 37.18 -37.69
N ILE A 650 12.72 37.82 -37.44
CA ILE A 650 12.93 38.55 -36.19
C ILE A 650 11.99 39.75 -36.03
N SER A 651 11.42 40.29 -37.11
CA SER A 651 10.44 41.38 -37.03
C SER A 651 9.16 40.92 -36.33
N ASP A 652 8.63 39.75 -36.66
CA ASP A 652 7.43 39.16 -36.04
C ASP A 652 7.65 38.87 -34.56
N VAL A 653 8.80 38.29 -34.20
CA VAL A 653 9.19 38.06 -32.80
C VAL A 653 9.15 39.37 -32.01
N LEU A 654 9.63 40.46 -32.60
CA LEU A 654 9.69 41.75 -31.93
C LEU A 654 8.31 42.41 -31.82
N LEU A 655 7.40 42.16 -32.76
CA LEU A 655 6.01 42.63 -32.68
C LEU A 655 5.24 41.89 -31.57
N LEU A 656 5.32 40.57 -31.54
CA LEU A 656 4.69 39.77 -30.48
C LEU A 656 5.24 40.14 -29.09
N LEU A 657 6.57 40.26 -28.95
CA LEU A 657 7.17 40.66 -27.67
C LEU A 657 6.85 42.11 -27.26
N ALA A 658 6.54 42.99 -28.21
CA ALA A 658 6.16 44.37 -27.91
C ALA A 658 4.74 44.46 -27.32
N ALA A 659 3.87 43.50 -27.66
CA ALA A 659 2.51 43.41 -27.16
C ALA A 659 2.33 42.32 -26.09
N TYR A 660 3.40 41.62 -25.69
CA TYR A 660 3.37 40.55 -24.71
C TYR A 660 2.83 41.02 -23.35
N GLY A 661 1.77 40.34 -22.89
CA GLY A 661 1.05 40.63 -21.65
C GLY A 661 -0.07 41.67 -21.78
N GLU A 662 -0.40 42.10 -23.01
CA GLU A 662 -1.61 42.88 -23.30
C GLU A 662 -2.77 41.94 -23.71
N ASP A 663 -4.00 42.40 -23.47
CA ASP A 663 -5.23 41.71 -23.90
C ASP A 663 -5.70 42.24 -25.26
N CYS A 664 -6.28 41.36 -26.09
CA CYS A 664 -7.10 41.72 -27.25
C CYS A 664 -8.60 41.68 -26.84
#